data_AF-A0A2V9Q9H0-F1
#
_entry.id   AF-A0A2V9Q9H0-F1
#
_cell.length_a   1.000
_cell.length_b   1.000
_cell.length_c   1.000
_cell.angle_alpha   90.00
_cell.angle_beta   90.00
_cell.angle_gamma   90.00
#
_symmetry.space_group_name_H-M   'P 1'
#
loop_
_entity.id
_entity.type
_entity.pdbx_description
1 polymer ?
#
loop_
_entity_poly.entity_id
_entity_poly.type
_entity_poly.pdbx_seq_one_letter_code
_entity_poly.pdbx_strand_id
1 'polypeptide(L)'
;MFPLSANFFVTPRSLVGPNRAARLVAMIPLLAAIVGLASCSGLSPQNPNVLQTRVAAAAKSFFRYEMGPRGQGNLQRRLSISADLPQGTVGQEYKGAISVTGGTQPYEFSIVKGTLPAGLSLDPSTGLISGAPLESGTRQSGIRVIDFNQTAVGVEMLTIKVIPAAGSSVISVQISPASTTVASRGSVQFSATVRGTSNTGTTWSATAGTVSSTGLFEAPAITAASTATVIATSVADSSKQAAATVSISAPIQASLPVITSTALAAAVAGVPYSAMLTASFGKQPYVWGVSGTLPPGFRLDSASGTIDGTTNQSGTFSFMVKVTDAASLSDTKGFRLSVLSACGPPTYPCSGSSLTTYQLPNPMPDVGNLTGMNTVITDLSIPGSANRIARMTDANSAPAHVNFAFGTCTGGSSDQNQWNTDSTLTLAGDTGGTCYPVTFDPVTMQTARMYVSSFPATGGLALVDGGNWSFTNSQVFFMLTGAVLSKYDFTNRSTPPNPTMLFNYASTNCLGPGYLVTHKSNGGHSKFPADRYFGGNFSNSGGQGTDTVIAVVDAVTGQCTTLNTSTGTATTYGGTSAGTVAIPDRFTIHNTKIFLDGTWMVVVRTLSGCLTTCSSKVYFWQPGTNNLVACTSACGGHFTRGVTHLINGGNGAFGSRQSQPYTAFGTVTQLIPNIGIPSGYIPPNDSHAGYNNVDAADTLPFFQIGQSTVYDGLNTLFPSAWYNEVQAVFVDGSGRVKRFAHTYASGNSQVFDARNAIMSISQDGRFVLMTSDWMYTLGSTTGTSGCTGGTDCRSDVFAVELK
;
A
#
# COMPACT_ATOMS: atom_id res chain seq x y z
N MET A 1 -4.08 35.42 -25.14
CA MET A 1 -3.21 35.08 -23.99
C MET A 1 -3.82 35.70 -22.75
N PHE A 2 -4.32 34.86 -21.86
CA PHE A 2 -4.57 35.22 -20.46
C PHE A 2 -3.22 35.51 -19.78
N PRO A 3 -3.17 36.48 -18.84
CA PRO A 3 -2.02 36.72 -17.99
C PRO A 3 -2.08 35.80 -16.76
N LEU A 4 -0.93 35.51 -16.16
CA LEU A 4 -0.84 35.26 -14.72
C LEU A 4 0.57 35.63 -14.24
N SER A 5 0.58 36.70 -13.45
CA SER A 5 1.62 37.11 -12.54
C SER A 5 1.50 36.31 -11.23
N ALA A 6 2.63 36.01 -10.59
CA ALA A 6 2.68 35.82 -9.14
C ALA A 6 4.08 36.21 -8.63
N ASN A 7 4.11 37.31 -7.88
CA ASN A 7 5.19 37.70 -6.99
C ASN A 7 5.09 36.87 -5.71
N PHE A 8 6.22 36.40 -5.17
CA PHE A 8 6.36 36.08 -3.75
C PHE A 8 7.51 36.92 -3.15
N PHE A 9 7.16 37.74 -2.16
CA PHE A 9 8.08 38.42 -1.26
C PHE A 9 8.39 37.50 -0.07
N VAL A 10 9.66 37.36 0.31
CA VAL A 10 10.08 36.90 1.64
C VAL A 10 11.18 37.85 2.15
N THR A 11 10.99 38.42 3.33
CA THR A 11 11.90 39.37 4.00
C THR A 11 13.14 38.70 4.59
N PRO A 12 14.27 39.43 4.76
CA PRO A 12 15.57 38.85 5.09
C PRO A 12 15.81 38.77 6.61
N ARG A 13 15.44 37.67 7.26
CA ARG A 13 16.02 37.28 8.56
C ARG A 13 15.75 35.83 8.93
N SER A 14 16.35 34.91 8.18
CA SER A 14 16.65 33.54 8.62
C SER A 14 17.58 32.90 7.60
N LEU A 15 18.54 32.08 8.07
CA LEU A 15 19.55 31.32 7.31
C LEU A 15 20.97 31.94 7.31
N VAL A 16 21.51 32.09 8.53
CA VAL A 16 22.93 31.82 8.79
C VAL A 16 23.06 30.29 8.94
N GLY A 17 23.82 29.62 8.07
CA GLY A 17 24.05 28.18 8.18
C GLY A 17 24.88 27.61 7.01
N PRO A 18 25.79 26.65 7.26
CA PRO A 18 26.83 26.26 6.30
C PRO A 18 26.35 25.09 5.46
N ASN A 19 25.73 25.34 4.31
CA ASN A 19 25.59 24.35 3.21
C ASN A 19 25.01 25.02 1.96
N ARG A 20 25.80 25.91 1.33
CA ARG A 20 25.43 26.61 0.09
C ARG A 20 25.61 25.79 -1.20
N ALA A 21 26.18 24.59 -1.15
CA ALA A 21 26.49 23.80 -2.35
C ALA A 21 25.35 22.86 -2.82
N ALA A 22 24.34 22.58 -1.98
CA ALA A 22 23.33 21.54 -2.27
C ALA A 22 21.98 22.08 -2.81
N ARG A 23 21.84 23.39 -3.06
CA ARG A 23 20.60 23.98 -3.62
C ARG A 23 20.75 24.62 -5.00
N LEU A 24 21.92 24.52 -5.62
CA LEU A 24 22.16 24.99 -6.99
C LEU A 24 22.08 23.88 -8.05
N VAL A 25 21.76 22.64 -7.66
CA VAL A 25 21.70 21.46 -8.56
C VAL A 25 20.27 21.19 -9.10
N ALA A 26 19.25 21.92 -8.63
CA ALA A 26 17.86 21.72 -9.04
C ALA A 26 17.36 22.68 -10.16
N MET A 27 18.24 23.38 -10.87
CA MET A 27 17.87 24.26 -12.01
C MET A 27 18.59 23.94 -13.34
N ILE A 28 19.31 22.82 -13.40
CA ILE A 28 20.10 22.45 -14.58
C ILE A 28 19.27 21.87 -15.77
N PRO A 29 18.01 21.38 -15.66
CA PRO A 29 17.27 20.97 -16.86
C PRO A 29 16.63 22.12 -17.65
N LEU A 30 16.60 23.37 -17.14
CA LEU A 30 15.83 24.46 -17.76
C LEU A 30 16.64 25.40 -18.68
N LEU A 31 17.97 25.22 -18.79
CA LEU A 31 18.83 26.02 -19.69
C LEU A 31 19.33 25.29 -20.94
N ALA A 32 19.04 23.99 -21.10
CA ALA A 32 19.51 23.19 -22.24
C ALA A 32 18.62 23.29 -23.50
N ALA A 33 17.57 24.11 -23.51
CA ALA A 33 16.65 24.27 -24.65
C ALA A 33 16.85 25.56 -25.47
N ILE A 34 17.83 26.42 -25.15
CA ILE A 34 18.00 27.74 -25.81
C ILE A 34 19.26 27.85 -26.69
N VAL A 35 20.19 26.88 -26.65
CA VAL A 35 21.41 26.93 -27.49
C VAL A 35 21.61 25.58 -28.17
N GLY A 36 21.00 25.41 -29.34
CA GLY A 36 21.15 24.20 -30.14
C GLY A 36 22.57 24.04 -30.67
N LEU A 37 23.24 22.95 -30.29
CA LEU A 37 24.42 22.37 -30.94
C LEU A 37 24.46 20.87 -30.62
N ALA A 38 24.54 20.06 -31.66
CA ALA A 38 24.52 18.60 -31.61
C ALA A 38 25.93 17.99 -31.46
N SER A 39 25.94 16.71 -31.06
CA SER A 39 27.01 15.69 -31.17
C SER A 39 28.31 15.87 -30.34
N CYS A 40 28.54 15.01 -29.35
CA CYS A 40 29.23 13.72 -29.51
C CYS A 40 29.38 12.98 -28.17
N SER A 41 29.41 11.66 -28.26
CA SER A 41 29.42 10.63 -27.23
C SER A 41 30.74 10.48 -26.46
N GLY A 42 30.62 10.08 -25.19
CA GLY A 42 31.64 9.33 -24.46
C GLY A 42 32.37 10.12 -23.38
N LEU A 43 32.07 9.83 -22.10
CA LEU A 43 33.01 9.55 -20.99
C LEU A 43 32.23 9.47 -19.66
N SER A 44 32.44 8.35 -18.96
CA SER A 44 31.94 8.03 -17.60
C SER A 44 32.88 8.62 -16.52
N PRO A 45 32.61 8.56 -15.20
CA PRO A 45 32.54 9.73 -14.34
C PRO A 45 33.72 9.81 -13.35
N GLN A 46 34.48 10.90 -13.33
CA GLN A 46 35.54 11.10 -12.32
C GLN A 46 35.65 12.58 -11.89
N ASN A 47 35.32 12.81 -10.62
CA ASN A 47 35.83 13.82 -9.69
C ASN A 47 35.39 15.32 -9.79
N PRO A 48 34.65 15.89 -8.80
CA PRO A 48 34.08 17.26 -8.87
C PRO A 48 35.01 18.47 -8.62
N ASN A 49 36.33 18.32 -8.58
CA ASN A 49 37.22 19.39 -8.04
C ASN A 49 38.02 20.22 -9.07
N VAL A 50 37.61 20.30 -10.34
CA VAL A 50 38.35 21.08 -11.37
C VAL A 50 37.54 22.22 -12.02
N LEU A 51 36.25 22.40 -11.68
CA LEU A 51 35.41 23.44 -12.28
C LEU A 51 35.31 24.76 -11.50
N GLN A 52 36.02 24.92 -10.36
CA GLN A 52 36.01 26.16 -9.57
C GLN A 52 37.14 27.15 -9.89
N THR A 53 38.13 26.78 -10.71
CA THR A 53 39.31 27.63 -10.97
C THR A 53 39.33 28.26 -12.36
N ARG A 54 38.35 27.97 -13.24
CA ARG A 54 38.29 28.53 -14.60
C ARG A 54 37.12 29.48 -14.89
N VAL A 55 36.24 29.74 -13.91
CA VAL A 55 35.15 30.73 -14.04
C VAL A 55 35.45 32.04 -13.28
N ALA A 56 36.46 32.06 -12.40
CA ALA A 56 36.90 33.28 -11.70
C ALA A 56 37.88 34.16 -12.51
N ALA A 57 38.31 33.73 -13.70
CA ALA A 57 39.28 34.45 -14.53
C ALA A 57 38.68 35.22 -15.72
N ALA A 58 37.36 35.16 -15.94
CA ALA A 58 36.69 35.77 -17.10
C ALA A 58 35.84 37.03 -16.79
N ALA A 59 35.78 37.48 -15.52
CA ALA A 59 34.96 38.62 -15.11
C ALA A 59 35.75 39.89 -14.73
N LYS A 60 37.04 39.98 -15.09
CA LYS A 60 37.93 41.13 -14.76
C LYS A 60 38.54 41.85 -15.97
N SER A 61 38.04 41.62 -17.19
CA SER A 61 38.71 42.09 -18.43
C SER A 61 37.76 42.71 -19.47
N PHE A 62 36.87 43.61 -19.06
CA PHE A 62 36.09 44.46 -19.97
C PHE A 62 36.05 45.92 -19.48
N PHE A 63 37.23 46.54 -19.31
CA PHE A 63 37.45 48.00 -19.34
C PHE A 63 38.96 48.26 -19.26
N ARG A 64 39.67 48.20 -20.41
CA ARG A 64 40.93 48.92 -20.70
C ARG A 64 41.52 48.50 -22.07
N TYR A 65 41.45 49.42 -23.03
CA TYR A 65 42.29 49.59 -24.22
C TYR A 65 42.32 51.13 -24.36
N GLU A 66 43.41 51.89 -24.48
CA GLU A 66 44.74 51.71 -25.05
C GLU A 66 45.78 52.50 -24.24
N MET A 67 47.05 52.09 -24.28
CA MET A 67 48.20 52.91 -24.70
C MET A 67 49.53 52.20 -24.40
N GLY A 68 50.26 51.88 -25.48
CA GLY A 68 51.70 51.57 -25.48
C GLY A 68 52.56 52.84 -25.54
N PRO A 69 53.90 52.74 -25.65
CA PRO A 69 54.82 53.39 -24.70
C PRO A 69 55.54 54.68 -25.16
N ARG A 70 55.90 55.49 -24.14
CA ARG A 70 57.01 56.45 -23.98
C ARG A 70 57.23 57.56 -25.03
N GLY A 71 56.82 58.78 -24.64
CA GLY A 71 57.44 60.04 -25.04
C GLY A 71 57.04 61.14 -24.03
N GLN A 72 58.00 61.67 -23.29
CA GLN A 72 57.78 62.83 -22.44
C GLN A 72 57.52 64.07 -23.30
N GLY A 73 56.38 64.73 -23.09
CA GLY A 73 56.03 65.97 -23.79
C GLY A 73 54.53 66.15 -23.95
N ASN A 74 53.81 66.32 -22.83
CA ASN A 74 52.62 67.16 -22.68
C ASN A 74 51.97 66.82 -21.33
N LEU A 75 52.20 67.64 -20.31
CA LEU A 75 51.24 67.75 -19.22
C LEU A 75 49.92 68.15 -19.88
N GLN A 76 48.96 67.23 -20.06
CA GLN A 76 47.59 67.62 -20.38
C GLN A 76 47.15 68.58 -19.28
N ARG A 77 47.12 69.88 -19.61
CA ARG A 77 46.63 70.94 -18.73
C ARG A 77 45.18 70.57 -18.38
N ARG A 78 44.93 70.04 -17.18
CA ARG A 78 43.57 69.82 -16.70
C ARG A 78 42.97 71.16 -16.28
N LEU A 79 41.72 71.39 -16.67
CA LEU A 79 40.92 72.49 -16.11
C LEU A 79 40.42 72.06 -14.73
N SER A 80 40.57 72.93 -13.74
CA SER A 80 39.94 72.74 -12.42
C SER A 80 38.61 73.50 -12.39
N ILE A 81 37.52 72.82 -12.04
CA ILE A 81 36.18 73.38 -11.98
C ILE A 81 35.79 73.54 -10.51
N SER A 82 35.28 74.71 -10.15
CA SER A 82 34.68 74.97 -8.85
C SER A 82 33.38 75.75 -9.05
N ALA A 83 32.35 75.44 -8.27
CA ALA A 83 31.11 76.21 -8.28
C ALA A 83 30.56 76.30 -6.86
N ASP A 84 30.26 77.51 -6.41
CA ASP A 84 29.49 77.77 -5.21
C ASP A 84 28.05 78.06 -5.63
N LEU A 85 27.26 76.99 -5.75
CA LEU A 85 25.89 77.07 -6.26
C LEU A 85 24.91 77.30 -5.10
N PRO A 86 24.18 78.43 -5.08
CA PRO A 86 23.25 78.73 -3.99
C PRO A 86 22.09 77.73 -3.95
N GLN A 87 21.36 77.70 -2.84
CA GLN A 87 20.11 76.95 -2.76
C GLN A 87 19.00 77.71 -3.54
N GLY A 88 18.36 77.06 -4.52
CA GLY A 88 17.24 77.63 -5.26
C GLY A 88 15.90 77.49 -4.53
N THR A 89 14.90 78.27 -4.95
CA THR A 89 13.51 78.16 -4.48
C THR A 89 12.58 78.00 -5.68
N VAL A 90 11.61 77.08 -5.62
CA VAL A 90 10.67 76.84 -6.74
C VAL A 90 9.98 78.14 -7.18
N GLY A 91 9.97 78.42 -8.48
CA GLY A 91 9.33 79.58 -9.09
C GLY A 91 10.10 80.90 -8.97
N GLN A 92 11.22 80.94 -8.23
CA GLN A 92 12.05 82.14 -8.09
C GLN A 92 13.24 82.11 -9.05
N GLU A 93 13.70 83.29 -9.48
CA GLU A 93 14.87 83.41 -10.34
C GLU A 93 16.12 82.85 -9.64
N TYR A 94 16.83 81.96 -10.34
CA TYR A 94 18.05 81.32 -9.88
C TYR A 94 19.22 81.71 -10.79
N LYS A 95 20.38 82.00 -10.20
CA LYS A 95 21.64 82.25 -10.90
C LYS A 95 22.80 81.62 -10.11
N GLY A 96 23.53 80.71 -10.74
CA GLY A 96 24.75 80.11 -10.19
C GLY A 96 25.81 79.99 -11.27
N ALA A 97 27.02 80.47 -11.00
CA ALA A 97 28.11 80.50 -11.99
C ALA A 97 29.14 79.42 -11.70
N ILE A 98 29.69 78.83 -12.77
CA ILE A 98 30.80 77.89 -12.69
C ILE A 98 32.11 78.65 -12.91
N SER A 99 33.07 78.47 -12.00
CA SER A 99 34.41 79.03 -12.10
C SER A 99 35.40 77.97 -12.58
N VAL A 100 36.29 78.36 -13.50
CA VAL A 100 37.25 77.46 -14.14
C VAL A 100 38.66 78.05 -14.02
N THR A 101 39.64 77.24 -13.64
CA THR A 101 41.05 77.63 -13.55
C THR A 101 41.92 76.73 -14.43
N GLY A 102 42.83 77.33 -15.19
CA GLY A 102 43.69 76.66 -16.17
C GLY A 102 43.21 76.83 -17.63
N GLY A 103 44.00 76.36 -18.61
CA GLY A 103 43.67 76.48 -20.04
C GLY A 103 43.58 77.93 -20.56
N THR A 104 43.05 78.09 -21.78
CA THR A 104 42.86 79.38 -22.45
C THR A 104 41.38 79.70 -22.65
N GLN A 105 40.95 80.90 -22.26
CA GLN A 105 39.58 81.39 -22.51
C GLN A 105 39.37 81.79 -23.98
N PRO A 106 38.13 81.79 -24.51
CA PRO A 106 36.86 81.42 -23.85
C PRO A 106 36.70 79.91 -23.63
N TYR A 107 35.87 79.54 -22.65
CA TYR A 107 35.56 78.14 -22.34
C TYR A 107 34.23 77.72 -22.96
N GLU A 108 34.09 76.42 -23.25
CA GLU A 108 32.84 75.80 -23.68
C GLU A 108 32.33 74.83 -22.60
N PHE A 109 31.08 75.02 -22.16
CA PHE A 109 30.44 74.27 -21.09
C PHE A 109 29.35 73.34 -21.63
N SER A 110 29.31 72.10 -21.16
CA SER A 110 28.28 71.13 -21.53
C SER A 110 27.91 70.21 -20.37
N ILE A 111 26.66 69.74 -20.35
CA ILE A 111 26.23 68.71 -19.40
C ILE A 111 26.54 67.35 -20.02
N VAL A 112 27.36 66.56 -19.33
CA VAL A 112 27.77 65.22 -19.79
C VAL A 112 27.14 64.10 -18.98
N LYS A 113 26.53 64.41 -17.83
CA LYS A 113 25.85 63.42 -16.99
C LYS A 113 24.71 64.05 -16.17
N GLY A 114 23.56 63.39 -16.15
CA GLY A 114 22.36 63.88 -15.44
C GLY A 114 21.70 65.07 -16.14
N THR A 115 20.74 65.69 -15.45
CA THR A 115 20.04 66.90 -15.91
C THR A 115 20.03 67.94 -14.80
N LEU A 116 19.92 69.23 -15.16
CA LEU A 116 19.63 70.28 -14.19
C LEU A 116 18.21 70.14 -13.64
N PRO A 117 17.88 70.69 -12.46
CA PRO A 117 16.49 70.85 -12.03
C PRO A 117 15.62 71.46 -13.12
N ALA A 118 14.40 70.94 -13.29
CA ALA A 118 13.47 71.43 -14.32
C ALA A 118 13.29 72.94 -14.20
N GLY A 119 13.38 73.67 -15.31
CA GLY A 119 13.32 75.14 -15.34
C GLY A 119 14.66 75.86 -15.23
N LEU A 120 15.77 75.14 -15.01
CA LEU A 120 17.13 75.68 -15.09
C LEU A 120 17.85 75.24 -16.37
N SER A 121 18.68 76.13 -16.93
CA SER A 121 19.51 75.90 -18.10
C SER A 121 20.95 76.33 -17.86
N LEU A 122 21.92 75.61 -18.46
CA LEU A 122 23.33 75.99 -18.48
C LEU A 122 23.62 76.77 -19.77
N ASP A 123 24.19 77.97 -19.64
CA ASP A 123 24.74 78.70 -20.76
C ASP A 123 26.07 78.06 -21.20
N PRO A 124 26.18 77.56 -22.45
CA PRO A 124 27.35 76.82 -22.91
C PRO A 124 28.59 77.71 -23.12
N SER A 125 28.45 79.04 -23.12
CA SER A 125 29.55 79.98 -23.37
C SER A 125 30.03 80.70 -22.10
N THR A 126 29.14 80.87 -21.11
CA THR A 126 29.47 81.60 -19.87
C THR A 126 29.55 80.69 -18.64
N GLY A 127 29.03 79.46 -18.72
CA GLY A 127 28.97 78.55 -17.58
C GLY A 127 27.93 78.98 -16.52
N LEU A 128 27.06 79.93 -16.83
CA LEU A 128 25.99 80.38 -15.95
C LEU A 128 24.81 79.41 -15.99
N ILE A 129 24.42 78.89 -14.83
CA ILE A 129 23.19 78.14 -14.63
C ILE A 129 22.11 79.12 -14.18
N SER A 130 21.08 79.31 -15.01
CA SER A 130 20.00 80.26 -14.72
C SER A 130 18.62 79.75 -15.13
N GLY A 131 17.58 80.38 -14.58
CA GLY A 131 16.17 80.05 -14.84
C GLY A 131 15.32 80.10 -13.58
N ALA A 132 14.09 79.60 -13.63
CA ALA A 132 13.20 79.49 -12.48
C ALA A 132 12.88 78.00 -12.23
N PRO A 133 13.36 77.40 -11.13
CA PRO A 133 13.13 75.97 -10.87
C PRO A 133 11.63 75.65 -10.75
N LEU A 134 11.17 74.58 -11.39
CA LEU A 134 9.76 74.18 -11.38
C LEU A 134 9.44 73.13 -10.30
N GLU A 135 10.45 72.46 -9.76
CA GLU A 135 10.30 71.39 -8.77
C GLU A 135 11.34 71.51 -7.65
N SER A 136 10.94 71.19 -6.42
CA SER A 136 11.86 71.12 -5.28
C SER A 136 12.60 69.79 -5.25
N GLY A 137 13.85 69.79 -4.80
CA GLY A 137 14.67 68.60 -4.64
C GLY A 137 16.15 68.88 -4.86
N THR A 138 16.99 67.88 -4.60
CA THR A 138 18.43 67.94 -4.88
C THR A 138 18.74 67.17 -6.16
N ARG A 139 19.54 67.77 -7.05
CA ARG A 139 20.00 67.17 -8.31
C ARG A 139 21.52 67.28 -8.42
N GLN A 140 22.13 66.25 -9.01
CA GLN A 140 23.56 66.23 -9.33
C GLN A 140 23.75 66.20 -10.85
N SER A 141 24.57 67.09 -11.38
CA SER A 141 24.83 67.21 -12.82
C SER A 141 26.34 67.26 -13.07
N GLY A 142 26.82 66.42 -13.98
CA GLY A 142 28.21 66.40 -14.41
C GLY A 142 28.44 67.43 -15.51
N ILE A 143 29.24 68.44 -15.22
CA ILE A 143 29.59 69.50 -16.17
C ILE A 143 30.97 69.24 -16.73
N ARG A 144 31.09 69.29 -18.05
CA ARG A 144 32.36 69.28 -18.78
C ARG A 144 32.67 70.68 -19.29
N VAL A 145 33.93 71.06 -19.14
CA VAL A 145 34.48 72.31 -19.67
C VAL A 145 35.65 72.00 -20.59
N ILE A 146 35.70 72.68 -21.74
CA ILE A 146 36.81 72.65 -22.70
C ILE A 146 37.36 74.06 -22.85
N ASP A 147 38.67 74.20 -22.99
CA ASP A 147 39.31 75.48 -23.31
C ASP A 147 39.24 75.84 -24.80
N PHE A 148 39.50 77.11 -25.14
CA PHE A 148 39.38 77.63 -26.50
C PHE A 148 40.17 76.84 -27.54
N ASN A 149 41.38 76.41 -27.15
CA ASN A 149 42.27 75.64 -28.01
C ASN A 149 41.89 74.15 -28.09
N GLN A 150 40.87 73.72 -27.34
CA GLN A 150 40.42 72.32 -27.19
C GLN A 150 41.51 71.37 -26.68
N THR A 151 42.49 71.90 -25.95
CA THR A 151 43.66 71.17 -25.45
C THR A 151 43.59 70.87 -23.95
N ALA A 152 42.72 71.58 -23.21
CA ALA A 152 42.48 71.38 -21.79
C ALA A 152 41.00 71.06 -21.54
N VAL A 153 40.74 70.01 -20.76
CA VAL A 153 39.38 69.57 -20.39
C VAL A 153 39.30 69.36 -18.88
N GLY A 154 38.17 69.76 -18.29
CA GLY A 154 37.79 69.45 -16.91
C GLY A 154 36.39 68.86 -16.86
N VAL A 155 36.12 67.99 -15.88
CA VAL A 155 34.76 67.46 -15.60
C VAL A 155 34.57 67.42 -14.09
N GLU A 156 33.44 67.95 -13.60
CA GLU A 156 33.10 67.96 -12.18
C GLU A 156 31.61 67.72 -11.96
N MET A 157 31.24 67.08 -10.84
CA MET A 157 29.84 66.86 -10.46
C MET A 157 29.36 67.97 -9.53
N LEU A 158 28.41 68.77 -10.01
CA LEU A 158 27.82 69.85 -9.24
C LEU A 158 26.50 69.42 -8.62
N THR A 159 26.24 69.84 -7.38
CA THR A 159 24.99 69.57 -6.67
C THR A 159 24.18 70.86 -6.55
N ILE A 160 22.92 70.85 -7.02
CA ILE A 160 21.98 71.96 -6.86
C ILE A 160 20.84 71.50 -5.98
N LYS A 161 20.53 72.28 -4.94
CA LYS A 161 19.40 72.04 -4.04
C LYS A 161 18.34 73.10 -4.25
N VAL A 162 17.12 72.69 -4.57
CA VAL A 162 15.94 73.56 -4.70
C VAL A 162 14.95 73.24 -3.59
N ILE A 163 14.49 74.27 -2.86
CA ILE A 163 13.47 74.14 -1.82
C ILE A 163 12.11 74.66 -2.31
N PRO A 164 10.98 74.22 -1.74
CA PRO A 164 9.66 74.76 -2.07
C PRO A 164 9.55 76.26 -1.75
N ALA A 165 8.75 77.01 -2.52
CA ALA A 165 8.39 78.39 -2.18
C ALA A 165 7.52 78.44 -0.91
N ALA A 166 7.89 79.28 0.06
CA ALA A 166 7.11 79.48 1.27
C ALA A 166 5.78 80.18 0.92
N GLY A 167 4.65 79.48 1.11
CA GLY A 167 3.29 80.04 0.93
C GLY A 167 2.30 79.24 0.06
N SER A 168 2.68 78.11 -0.53
CA SER A 168 1.71 77.29 -1.28
C SER A 168 1.03 76.25 -0.38
N SER A 169 -0.18 76.56 0.09
CA SER A 169 -1.04 75.58 0.74
C SER A 169 -1.65 74.65 -0.31
N VAL A 170 -0.94 73.59 -0.68
CA VAL A 170 -1.46 72.60 -1.63
C VAL A 170 -2.65 71.88 -0.98
N ILE A 171 -3.86 72.18 -1.46
CA ILE A 171 -5.06 71.47 -1.03
C ILE A 171 -4.93 70.01 -1.46
N SER A 172 -5.07 69.09 -0.51
CA SER A 172 -5.05 67.65 -0.76
C SER A 172 -6.25 66.97 -0.11
N VAL A 173 -6.77 65.94 -0.77
CA VAL A 173 -7.89 65.12 -0.29
C VAL A 173 -7.40 63.70 -0.11
N GLN A 174 -7.77 63.07 1.01
CA GLN A 174 -7.58 61.64 1.24
C GLN A 174 -8.92 61.03 1.63
N ILE A 175 -9.20 59.81 1.15
CA ILE A 175 -10.40 59.04 1.47
C ILE A 175 -10.01 57.75 2.21
N SER A 176 -10.77 57.38 3.25
CA SER A 176 -10.56 56.18 4.03
C SER A 176 -11.88 55.46 4.33
N PRO A 177 -11.96 54.13 4.13
CA PRO A 177 -10.92 53.27 3.55
C PRO A 177 -10.68 53.54 2.05
N ALA A 178 -9.48 53.24 1.52
CA ALA A 178 -9.18 53.41 0.10
C ALA A 178 -9.79 52.30 -0.78
N SER A 179 -10.08 51.15 -0.19
CA SER A 179 -10.89 50.10 -0.82
C SER A 179 -11.62 49.27 0.24
N THR A 180 -12.76 48.68 -0.14
CA THR A 180 -13.55 47.80 0.73
C THR A 180 -14.42 46.84 -0.08
N THR A 181 -15.02 45.85 0.58
CA THR A 181 -16.00 44.92 -0.01
C THR A 181 -17.29 44.96 0.80
N VAL A 182 -18.42 45.04 0.11
CA VAL A 182 -19.77 45.07 0.71
C VAL A 182 -20.72 44.14 -0.05
N ALA A 183 -21.69 43.53 0.64
CA ALA A 183 -22.73 42.75 -0.02
C ALA A 183 -23.73 43.65 -0.77
N SER A 184 -24.45 43.10 -1.75
CA SER A 184 -25.58 43.79 -2.37
C SER A 184 -26.56 44.31 -1.31
N ARG A 185 -27.01 45.56 -1.44
CA ARG A 185 -27.82 46.31 -0.45
C ARG A 185 -27.15 46.57 0.91
N GLY A 186 -25.87 46.26 1.08
CA GLY A 186 -25.10 46.62 2.28
C GLY A 186 -24.62 48.07 2.23
N SER A 187 -24.12 48.57 3.35
CA SER A 187 -23.59 49.93 3.47
C SER A 187 -22.20 49.97 4.10
N VAL A 188 -21.45 51.03 3.82
CA VAL A 188 -20.12 51.28 4.40
C VAL A 188 -19.89 52.78 4.55
N GLN A 189 -19.30 53.18 5.68
CA GLN A 189 -18.98 54.57 5.96
C GLN A 189 -17.58 54.91 5.44
N PHE A 190 -17.49 55.94 4.61
CA PHE A 190 -16.24 56.57 4.23
C PHE A 190 -16.01 57.86 5.01
N SER A 191 -14.74 58.22 5.17
CA SER A 191 -14.30 59.50 5.70
C SER A 191 -13.33 60.15 4.71
N ALA A 192 -13.36 61.47 4.61
CA ALA A 192 -12.42 62.23 3.81
C ALA A 192 -11.72 63.29 4.65
N THR A 193 -10.42 63.47 4.42
CA THR A 193 -9.62 64.51 5.05
C THR A 193 -9.12 65.48 3.99
N VAL A 194 -9.50 66.75 4.11
CA VAL A 194 -8.97 67.85 3.28
C VAL A 194 -7.91 68.60 4.08
N ARG A 195 -6.70 68.75 3.53
CA ARG A 195 -5.58 69.48 4.15
C ARG A 195 -5.18 70.66 3.28
N GLY A 196 -4.47 71.64 3.86
CA GLY A 196 -3.95 72.80 3.11
C GLY A 196 -4.99 73.91 2.88
N THR A 197 -6.09 73.93 3.63
CA THR A 197 -7.12 74.96 3.61
C THR A 197 -7.86 74.99 4.95
N SER A 198 -8.45 76.12 5.32
CA SER A 198 -9.35 76.23 6.47
C SER A 198 -10.75 75.68 6.17
N ASN A 199 -11.15 75.59 4.90
CA ASN A 199 -12.40 74.97 4.49
C ASN A 199 -12.18 73.48 4.20
N THR A 200 -12.49 72.64 5.18
CA THR A 200 -12.30 71.19 5.10
C THR A 200 -13.52 70.43 4.56
N GLY A 201 -14.53 71.14 4.04
CA GLY A 201 -15.75 70.54 3.51
C GLY A 201 -15.49 69.61 2.31
N THR A 202 -16.33 68.58 2.17
CA THR A 202 -16.26 67.59 1.08
C THR A 202 -17.63 67.36 0.46
N THR A 203 -17.68 67.23 -0.86
CA THR A 203 -18.84 66.71 -1.60
C THR A 203 -18.57 65.27 -2.03
N TRP A 204 -19.59 64.44 -2.00
CA TRP A 204 -19.50 63.00 -2.24
C TRP A 204 -20.27 62.59 -3.48
N SER A 205 -19.70 61.66 -4.26
CA SER A 205 -20.39 61.01 -5.37
C SER A 205 -20.01 59.54 -5.47
N ALA A 206 -20.86 58.74 -6.13
CA ALA A 206 -20.60 57.33 -6.37
C ALA A 206 -20.98 56.96 -7.80
N THR A 207 -20.23 56.03 -8.42
CA THR A 207 -20.52 55.56 -9.79
C THR A 207 -21.68 54.58 -9.86
N ALA A 208 -22.05 53.94 -8.75
CA ALA A 208 -23.21 53.05 -8.62
C ALA A 208 -23.67 53.00 -7.16
N GLY A 209 -24.98 52.90 -6.90
CA GLY A 209 -25.54 53.03 -5.55
C GLY A 209 -25.75 54.48 -5.14
N THR A 210 -25.85 54.74 -3.84
CA THR A 210 -26.02 56.08 -3.28
C THR A 210 -24.94 56.38 -2.25
N VAL A 211 -24.52 57.64 -2.14
CA VAL A 211 -23.63 58.11 -1.07
C VAL A 211 -24.21 59.36 -0.42
N SER A 212 -24.26 59.38 0.91
CA SER A 212 -24.77 60.54 1.66
C SER A 212 -23.77 61.71 1.66
N SER A 213 -24.23 62.89 2.09
CA SER A 213 -23.36 64.05 2.33
C SER A 213 -22.30 63.84 3.41
N THR A 214 -22.46 62.79 4.24
CA THR A 214 -21.50 62.41 5.29
C THR A 214 -20.59 61.26 4.87
N GLY A 215 -20.67 60.76 3.62
CA GLY A 215 -19.84 59.67 3.12
C GLY A 215 -20.36 58.25 3.41
N LEU A 216 -21.63 58.09 3.82
CA LEU A 216 -22.24 56.76 3.95
C LEU A 216 -22.63 56.25 2.57
N PHE A 217 -21.94 55.22 2.09
CA PHE A 217 -22.25 54.54 0.83
C PHE A 217 -23.24 53.39 1.04
N GLU A 218 -24.25 53.28 0.19
CA GLU A 218 -25.19 52.16 0.12
C GLU A 218 -25.11 51.49 -1.26
N ALA A 219 -24.79 50.19 -1.25
CA ALA A 219 -24.61 49.43 -2.47
C ALA A 219 -25.96 49.12 -3.16
N PRO A 220 -26.02 49.15 -4.50
CA PRO A 220 -27.23 48.80 -5.23
C PRO A 220 -27.61 47.32 -5.09
N ALA A 221 -28.85 47.01 -5.44
CA ALA A 221 -29.29 45.63 -5.65
C ALA A 221 -28.66 45.09 -6.95
N ILE A 222 -27.87 44.01 -6.87
CA ILE A 222 -27.17 43.41 -8.01
C ILE A 222 -27.35 41.89 -8.00
N THR A 223 -27.28 41.24 -9.17
CA THR A 223 -27.38 39.78 -9.34
C THR A 223 -26.05 39.13 -9.73
N ALA A 224 -25.07 39.91 -10.18
CA ALA A 224 -23.70 39.49 -10.49
C ALA A 224 -22.72 40.47 -9.84
N ALA A 225 -21.52 40.00 -9.47
CA ALA A 225 -20.53 40.83 -8.79
C ALA A 225 -20.14 42.05 -9.63
N SER A 226 -20.02 43.21 -9.00
CA SER A 226 -19.70 44.47 -9.65
C SER A 226 -18.82 45.36 -8.77
N THR A 227 -18.40 46.51 -9.29
CA THR A 227 -17.60 47.48 -8.55
C THR A 227 -18.25 48.87 -8.62
N ALA A 228 -18.11 49.63 -7.53
CA ALA A 228 -18.46 51.05 -7.46
C ALA A 228 -17.24 51.86 -7.03
N THR A 229 -17.17 53.11 -7.46
CA THR A 229 -16.13 54.07 -7.04
C THR A 229 -16.81 55.19 -6.26
N VAL A 230 -16.36 55.42 -5.02
CA VAL A 230 -16.80 56.54 -4.19
C VAL A 230 -15.76 57.64 -4.28
N ILE A 231 -16.18 58.87 -4.59
CA ILE A 231 -15.30 60.01 -4.81
C ILE A 231 -15.63 61.09 -3.77
N ALA A 232 -14.61 61.56 -3.06
CA ALA A 232 -14.68 62.72 -2.19
C ALA A 232 -13.97 63.90 -2.87
N THR A 233 -14.68 65.01 -3.06
CA THR A 233 -14.20 66.23 -3.73
C THR A 233 -14.13 67.37 -2.73
N SER A 234 -13.01 68.10 -2.69
CA SER A 234 -12.88 69.25 -1.80
C SER A 234 -13.84 70.37 -2.18
N VAL A 235 -14.52 70.95 -1.19
CA VAL A 235 -15.33 72.17 -1.39
C VAL A 235 -14.45 73.40 -1.62
N ALA A 236 -13.25 73.42 -1.04
CA ALA A 236 -12.31 74.53 -1.19
C ALA A 236 -11.66 74.59 -2.57
N ASP A 237 -11.51 73.45 -3.25
CA ASP A 237 -10.99 73.33 -4.61
C ASP A 237 -11.54 72.06 -5.27
N SER A 238 -12.53 72.23 -6.16
CA SER A 238 -13.21 71.12 -6.82
C SER A 238 -12.32 70.31 -7.77
N SER A 239 -11.12 70.82 -8.09
CA SER A 239 -10.11 70.07 -8.87
C SER A 239 -9.36 69.03 -8.03
N LYS A 240 -9.51 69.05 -6.70
CA LYS A 240 -8.85 68.10 -5.78
C LYS A 240 -9.85 67.06 -5.29
N GLN A 241 -9.57 65.80 -5.58
CA GLN A 241 -10.45 64.68 -5.27
C GLN A 241 -9.64 63.47 -4.81
N ALA A 242 -10.28 62.57 -4.05
CA ALA A 242 -9.77 61.24 -3.76
C ALA A 242 -10.87 60.20 -4.00
N ALA A 243 -10.50 59.03 -4.51
CA ALA A 243 -11.42 57.96 -4.87
C ALA A 243 -11.12 56.67 -4.09
N ALA A 244 -12.18 55.96 -3.69
CA ALA A 244 -12.12 54.65 -3.08
C ALA A 244 -12.88 53.62 -3.91
N THR A 245 -12.34 52.39 -4.00
CA THR A 245 -12.95 51.30 -4.76
C THR A 245 -13.78 50.39 -3.84
N VAL A 246 -15.03 50.14 -4.20
CA VAL A 246 -15.93 49.23 -3.50
C VAL A 246 -16.24 48.02 -4.37
N SER A 247 -15.80 46.84 -3.94
CA SER A 247 -16.22 45.57 -4.54
C SER A 247 -17.58 45.17 -3.97
N ILE A 248 -18.60 45.02 -4.81
CA ILE A 248 -19.94 44.62 -4.38
C ILE A 248 -20.13 43.14 -4.71
N SER A 249 -20.24 42.31 -3.67
CA SER A 249 -20.47 40.88 -3.87
C SER A 249 -21.94 40.62 -4.22
N ALA A 250 -22.17 39.75 -5.21
CA ALA A 250 -23.51 39.28 -5.53
C ALA A 250 -24.16 38.58 -4.32
N PRO A 251 -25.49 38.60 -4.18
CA PRO A 251 -26.20 37.73 -3.25
C PRO A 251 -25.80 36.29 -3.54
N ILE A 252 -25.45 35.53 -2.50
CA ILE A 252 -25.23 34.09 -2.65
C ILE A 252 -26.58 33.49 -3.08
N GLN A 253 -26.71 33.10 -4.35
CA GLN A 253 -27.80 32.18 -4.70
C GLN A 253 -27.57 30.92 -3.88
N ALA A 254 -28.54 30.56 -3.03
CA ALA A 254 -28.51 29.29 -2.33
C ALA A 254 -28.43 28.18 -3.39
N SER A 255 -27.26 27.58 -3.53
CA SER A 255 -27.09 26.42 -4.39
C SER A 255 -27.81 25.26 -3.73
N LEU A 256 -28.65 24.55 -4.48
CA LEU A 256 -29.28 23.32 -3.99
C LEU A 256 -28.18 22.36 -3.49
N PRO A 257 -28.36 21.67 -2.36
CA PRO A 257 -27.47 20.56 -2.02
C PRO A 257 -27.55 19.51 -3.14
N VAL A 258 -26.46 18.81 -3.43
CA VAL A 258 -26.39 17.78 -4.48
C VAL A 258 -25.72 16.53 -3.92
N ILE A 259 -26.37 15.37 -4.06
CA ILE A 259 -25.82 14.07 -3.67
C ILE A 259 -24.72 13.65 -4.67
N THR A 260 -23.47 13.67 -4.21
CA THR A 260 -22.30 13.36 -5.05
C THR A 260 -21.99 11.86 -5.11
N SER A 261 -22.42 11.06 -4.13
CA SER A 261 -22.28 9.60 -4.17
C SER A 261 -23.01 9.00 -5.38
N THR A 262 -22.34 8.15 -6.16
CA THR A 262 -22.89 7.60 -7.41
C THR A 262 -23.36 6.15 -7.29
N ALA A 263 -22.78 5.37 -6.38
CA ALA A 263 -23.14 3.97 -6.13
C ALA A 263 -22.78 3.57 -4.70
N LEU A 264 -23.32 2.43 -4.26
CA LEU A 264 -22.96 1.77 -3.01
C LEU A 264 -22.20 0.48 -3.33
N ALA A 265 -21.15 0.19 -2.55
CA ALA A 265 -20.50 -1.13 -2.61
C ALA A 265 -21.51 -2.21 -2.16
N ALA A 266 -21.40 -3.41 -2.70
CA ALA A 266 -22.26 -4.52 -2.30
C ALA A 266 -22.06 -4.87 -0.82
N ALA A 267 -23.14 -5.21 -0.13
CA ALA A 267 -23.12 -5.81 1.20
C ALA A 267 -23.07 -7.34 1.10
N VAL A 268 -22.76 -8.03 2.20
CA VAL A 268 -22.80 -9.49 2.29
C VAL A 268 -23.73 -9.88 3.43
N ALA A 269 -24.62 -10.85 3.21
CA ALA A 269 -25.53 -11.30 4.25
C ALA A 269 -24.76 -11.82 5.48
N GLY A 270 -25.27 -11.59 6.68
CA GLY A 270 -24.62 -11.93 7.95
C GLY A 270 -23.39 -11.07 8.32
N VAL A 271 -22.89 -10.21 7.43
CA VAL A 271 -21.72 -9.35 7.66
C VAL A 271 -22.16 -7.91 7.96
N PRO A 272 -21.63 -7.25 9.01
CA PRO A 272 -21.86 -5.83 9.25
C PRO A 272 -21.38 -4.99 8.05
N TYR A 273 -22.25 -4.10 7.58
CA TYR A 273 -21.99 -3.18 6.49
C TYR A 273 -22.05 -1.74 6.99
N SER A 274 -21.20 -0.86 6.43
CA SER A 274 -21.26 0.58 6.65
C SER A 274 -20.78 1.33 5.42
N ALA A 275 -21.57 2.29 4.94
CA ALA A 275 -21.21 3.17 3.83
C ALA A 275 -21.74 4.58 4.10
N MET A 276 -20.91 5.61 3.91
CA MET A 276 -21.29 7.00 4.12
C MET A 276 -21.62 7.68 2.79
N LEU A 277 -22.80 8.28 2.71
CA LEU A 277 -23.20 9.12 1.57
C LEU A 277 -22.64 10.54 1.71
N THR A 278 -22.42 11.19 0.59
CA THR A 278 -21.79 12.51 0.50
C THR A 278 -22.62 13.46 -0.37
N ALA A 279 -22.64 14.73 0.01
CA ALA A 279 -23.29 15.81 -0.72
C ALA A 279 -22.41 17.06 -0.73
N SER A 280 -22.52 17.85 -1.81
CA SER A 280 -21.87 19.16 -1.98
C SER A 280 -22.93 20.25 -2.18
N PHE A 281 -22.54 21.52 -2.03
CA PHE A 281 -23.44 22.68 -2.13
C PHE A 281 -24.52 22.74 -1.03
N GLY A 282 -25.36 23.76 -1.00
CA GLY A 282 -26.35 23.95 0.08
C GLY A 282 -25.74 24.45 1.39
N LYS A 283 -26.63 24.80 2.33
CA LYS A 283 -26.27 25.32 3.66
C LYS A 283 -26.27 24.21 4.69
N GLN A 284 -25.10 23.87 5.25
CA GLN A 284 -25.01 22.90 6.36
C GLN A 284 -25.73 23.39 7.64
N PRO A 285 -26.15 22.49 8.55
CA PRO A 285 -26.03 21.02 8.48
C PRO A 285 -26.98 20.37 7.46
N TYR A 286 -26.61 19.18 6.99
CA TYR A 286 -27.49 18.35 6.17
C TYR A 286 -28.31 17.40 7.05
N VAL A 287 -29.54 17.13 6.62
CA VAL A 287 -30.43 16.11 7.16
C VAL A 287 -30.72 15.11 6.06
N TRP A 288 -30.40 13.84 6.33
CA TRP A 288 -30.56 12.74 5.42
C TRP A 288 -31.85 11.98 5.70
N GLY A 289 -32.53 11.56 4.63
CA GLY A 289 -33.74 10.73 4.70
C GLY A 289 -33.73 9.67 3.61
N VAL A 290 -34.44 8.58 3.87
CA VAL A 290 -34.61 7.46 2.92
C VAL A 290 -36.10 7.20 2.70
N SER A 291 -36.48 6.90 1.46
CA SER A 291 -37.81 6.42 1.10
C SER A 291 -37.69 5.15 0.24
N GLY A 292 -38.62 4.22 0.42
CA GLY A 292 -38.49 2.84 -0.05
C GLY A 292 -37.94 1.92 1.03
N THR A 293 -37.56 0.69 0.66
CA THR A 293 -37.16 -0.35 1.62
C THR A 293 -35.65 -0.56 1.55
N LEU A 294 -34.95 -0.22 2.65
CA LEU A 294 -33.59 -0.70 2.89
C LEU A 294 -33.62 -2.24 3.12
N PRO A 295 -32.50 -2.95 2.95
CA PRO A 295 -32.41 -4.33 3.40
C PRO A 295 -32.81 -4.46 4.87
N PRO A 296 -33.54 -5.51 5.30
CA PRO A 296 -33.95 -5.66 6.69
C PRO A 296 -32.74 -5.64 7.63
N GLY A 297 -32.77 -4.79 8.66
CA GLY A 297 -31.64 -4.63 9.60
C GLY A 297 -30.63 -3.54 9.21
N PHE A 298 -30.84 -2.85 8.09
CA PHE A 298 -30.10 -1.66 7.71
C PHE A 298 -30.89 -0.40 8.09
N ARG A 299 -30.16 0.68 8.42
CA ARG A 299 -30.72 2.01 8.66
C ARG A 299 -29.88 3.06 7.95
N LEU A 300 -30.44 4.26 7.77
CA LEU A 300 -29.72 5.46 7.36
C LEU A 300 -29.67 6.41 8.57
N ASP A 301 -28.47 6.78 9.01
CA ASP A 301 -28.28 7.81 10.02
C ASP A 301 -28.59 9.20 9.42
N SER A 302 -29.53 9.92 10.04
CA SER A 302 -30.04 11.18 9.50
C SER A 302 -29.05 12.35 9.60
N ALA A 303 -28.02 12.25 10.45
CA ALA A 303 -27.04 13.32 10.66
C ALA A 303 -25.78 13.10 9.82
N SER A 304 -25.25 11.87 9.77
CA SER A 304 -24.02 11.55 9.04
C SER A 304 -24.27 11.15 7.59
N GLY A 305 -25.48 10.67 7.25
CA GLY A 305 -25.74 10.06 5.95
C GLY A 305 -25.14 8.65 5.82
N THR A 306 -24.78 8.02 6.93
CA THR A 306 -24.24 6.66 6.94
C THR A 306 -25.36 5.63 6.86
N ILE A 307 -25.27 4.72 5.89
CA ILE A 307 -26.07 3.51 5.82
C ILE A 307 -25.28 2.41 6.53
N ASP A 308 -25.79 1.88 7.62
CA ASP A 308 -25.17 0.79 8.39
C ASP A 308 -26.17 -0.28 8.81
N GLY A 309 -25.65 -1.47 9.10
CA GLY A 309 -26.44 -2.58 9.64
C GLY A 309 -25.95 -3.95 9.20
N THR A 310 -26.73 -4.96 9.55
CA THR A 310 -26.51 -6.36 9.17
C THR A 310 -27.84 -6.95 8.73
N THR A 311 -27.83 -7.74 7.66
CA THR A 311 -29.02 -8.45 7.17
C THR A 311 -28.65 -9.87 6.82
N ASN A 312 -29.56 -10.83 7.00
CA ASN A 312 -29.38 -12.20 6.51
C ASN A 312 -30.08 -12.42 5.16
N GLN A 313 -30.76 -11.41 4.61
CA GLN A 313 -31.49 -11.52 3.36
C GLN A 313 -30.64 -11.02 2.20
N SER A 314 -30.23 -11.94 1.31
CA SER A 314 -29.60 -11.57 0.04
C SER A 314 -30.64 -11.07 -0.96
N GLY A 315 -30.17 -10.26 -1.92
CA GLY A 315 -31.01 -9.65 -2.94
C GLY A 315 -30.58 -8.23 -3.29
N THR A 316 -31.25 -7.63 -4.26
CA THR A 316 -31.01 -6.25 -4.69
C THR A 316 -32.12 -5.35 -4.16
N PHE A 317 -31.76 -4.39 -3.32
CA PHE A 317 -32.68 -3.44 -2.71
C PHE A 317 -32.51 -2.08 -3.37
N SER A 318 -33.60 -1.50 -3.86
CA SER A 318 -33.61 -0.16 -4.48
C SER A 318 -34.37 0.81 -3.59
N PHE A 319 -33.78 1.96 -3.33
CA PHE A 319 -34.35 3.00 -2.47
C PHE A 319 -33.92 4.40 -2.92
N MET A 320 -34.66 5.42 -2.52
CA MET A 320 -34.32 6.82 -2.80
C MET A 320 -33.78 7.46 -1.54
N VAL A 321 -32.67 8.20 -1.66
CA VAL A 321 -32.10 9.01 -0.59
C VAL A 321 -32.36 10.48 -0.88
N LYS A 322 -32.83 11.21 0.13
CA LYS A 322 -33.01 12.66 0.12
C LYS A 322 -32.00 13.31 1.06
N VAL A 323 -31.34 14.36 0.59
CA VAL A 323 -30.56 15.27 1.45
C VAL A 323 -31.28 16.62 1.50
N THR A 324 -31.47 17.16 2.70
CA THR A 324 -32.07 18.48 2.93
C THR A 324 -31.07 19.35 3.68
N ASP A 325 -30.85 20.57 3.22
CA ASP A 325 -29.96 21.51 3.87
C ASP A 325 -30.70 22.38 4.91
N ALA A 326 -29.97 23.20 5.67
CA ALA A 326 -30.53 24.09 6.69
C ALA A 326 -31.34 25.26 6.10
N ALA A 327 -31.33 25.46 4.79
CA ALA A 327 -32.20 26.40 4.08
C ALA A 327 -33.48 25.71 3.55
N SER A 328 -33.73 24.45 3.94
CA SER A 328 -34.86 23.63 3.48
C SER A 328 -34.84 23.32 1.98
N LEU A 329 -33.68 23.44 1.33
CA LEU A 329 -33.46 23.01 -0.04
C LEU A 329 -33.04 21.54 -0.06
N SER A 330 -33.43 20.80 -1.09
CA SER A 330 -33.17 19.35 -1.13
C SER A 330 -32.85 18.79 -2.51
N ASP A 331 -32.08 17.71 -2.51
CA ASP A 331 -31.85 16.84 -3.66
C ASP A 331 -32.22 15.40 -3.31
N THR A 332 -32.59 14.60 -4.31
CA THR A 332 -33.06 13.22 -4.16
C THR A 332 -32.45 12.34 -5.25
N LYS A 333 -31.83 11.23 -4.83
CA LYS A 333 -31.12 10.32 -5.73
C LYS A 333 -31.45 8.86 -5.43
N GLY A 334 -31.63 8.06 -6.49
CA GLY A 334 -31.86 6.63 -6.37
C GLY A 334 -30.58 5.85 -6.16
N PHE A 335 -30.60 4.91 -5.23
CA PHE A 335 -29.51 3.97 -4.97
C PHE A 335 -30.01 2.53 -5.09
N ARG A 336 -29.07 1.66 -5.41
CA ARG A 336 -29.23 0.20 -5.35
C ARG A 336 -28.16 -0.35 -4.44
N LEU A 337 -28.56 -1.17 -3.48
CA LEU A 337 -27.65 -1.94 -2.64
C LEU A 337 -27.88 -3.43 -2.94
N SER A 338 -26.88 -4.06 -3.52
CA SER A 338 -26.83 -5.51 -3.68
C SER A 338 -26.32 -6.12 -2.37
N VAL A 339 -27.15 -6.95 -1.73
CA VAL A 339 -26.73 -7.82 -0.63
C VAL A 339 -26.42 -9.18 -1.23
N LEU A 340 -25.14 -9.51 -1.31
CA LEU A 340 -24.67 -10.82 -1.73
C LEU A 340 -25.01 -11.86 -0.66
N SER A 341 -25.25 -13.09 -1.10
CA SER A 341 -25.37 -14.23 -0.19
C SER A 341 -24.13 -14.33 0.72
N ALA A 342 -24.32 -14.70 1.99
CA ALA A 342 -23.21 -14.98 2.90
C ALA A 342 -22.48 -16.24 2.45
N CYS A 343 -21.16 -16.14 2.26
CA CYS A 343 -20.31 -17.27 1.93
C CYS A 343 -19.05 -17.20 2.82
N GLY A 344 -18.98 -18.02 3.86
CA GLY A 344 -17.92 -18.01 4.90
C GLY A 344 -18.45 -18.38 6.31
N PRO A 345 -17.73 -19.09 7.21
CA PRO A 345 -16.53 -19.91 7.04
C PRO A 345 -16.85 -21.42 7.31
N PRO A 346 -17.23 -22.18 6.27
CA PRO A 346 -18.38 -21.69 5.51
C PRO A 346 -19.55 -22.62 5.21
N THR A 347 -20.77 -22.11 5.40
CA THR A 347 -21.86 -22.29 4.42
C THR A 347 -21.48 -21.63 3.07
N TYR A 348 -21.74 -22.33 1.94
CA TYR A 348 -21.30 -21.95 0.59
C TYR A 348 -22.45 -21.54 -0.36
N PRO A 349 -22.53 -20.29 -0.87
CA PRO A 349 -22.65 -20.08 -2.34
C PRO A 349 -22.14 -18.73 -2.91
N CYS A 350 -20.86 -18.66 -3.33
CA CYS A 350 -20.34 -17.58 -4.20
C CYS A 350 -19.46 -18.11 -5.36
N SER A 351 -18.85 -19.29 -5.22
CA SER A 351 -18.30 -20.07 -6.35
C SER A 351 -19.37 -20.91 -7.07
N GLY A 352 -19.24 -21.03 -8.40
CA GLY A 352 -20.12 -21.86 -9.22
C GLY A 352 -19.99 -23.35 -8.89
N SER A 353 -21.11 -24.03 -8.68
CA SER A 353 -21.14 -25.50 -8.64
C SER A 353 -21.24 -26.03 -10.06
N SER A 354 -20.17 -26.63 -10.58
CA SER A 354 -20.13 -27.08 -11.96
C SER A 354 -19.09 -28.18 -12.18
N LEU A 355 -19.42 -29.12 -13.08
CA LEU A 355 -18.48 -30.07 -13.70
C LEU A 355 -18.06 -29.57 -15.10
N THR A 356 -18.30 -28.31 -15.44
CA THR A 356 -17.78 -27.70 -16.68
C THR A 356 -16.28 -27.49 -16.56
N THR A 357 -15.54 -27.49 -17.66
CA THR A 357 -14.10 -27.15 -17.73
C THR A 357 -13.91 -25.61 -17.86
N TYR A 358 -13.10 -24.96 -17.00
CA TYR A 358 -12.65 -23.57 -17.18
C TYR A 358 -11.17 -23.50 -17.60
N GLN A 359 -10.88 -22.74 -18.66
CA GLN A 359 -9.49 -22.56 -19.11
C GLN A 359 -8.69 -21.76 -18.08
N LEU A 360 -7.41 -22.08 -17.99
CA LEU A 360 -6.45 -21.35 -17.15
C LEU A 360 -6.37 -19.88 -17.58
N PRO A 361 -6.10 -18.93 -16.67
CA PRO A 361 -5.84 -17.55 -17.03
C PRO A 361 -4.69 -17.43 -18.06
N ASN A 362 -4.92 -16.67 -19.13
CA ASN A 362 -3.87 -16.32 -20.11
C ASN A 362 -3.99 -14.83 -20.52
N PRO A 363 -3.02 -13.96 -20.20
CA PRO A 363 -1.80 -14.26 -19.43
C PRO A 363 -2.10 -14.59 -17.96
N MET A 364 -1.15 -15.26 -17.30
CA MET A 364 -1.23 -15.51 -15.87
C MET A 364 -1.19 -14.19 -15.08
N PRO A 365 -1.96 -14.07 -13.98
CA PRO A 365 -1.87 -12.91 -13.11
C PRO A 365 -0.44 -12.76 -12.58
N ASP A 366 0.07 -11.53 -12.55
CA ASP A 366 1.40 -11.27 -12.02
C ASP A 366 1.38 -11.32 -10.48
N VAL A 367 2.25 -12.15 -9.90
CA VAL A 367 2.45 -12.25 -8.44
C VAL A 367 3.88 -11.86 -8.03
N GLY A 368 4.64 -11.24 -8.94
CA GLY A 368 5.93 -10.62 -8.68
C GLY A 368 7.14 -11.55 -8.69
N ASN A 369 7.51 -12.16 -9.82
CA ASN A 369 8.76 -12.91 -10.07
C ASN A 369 9.55 -13.44 -8.81
N LEU A 370 10.83 -13.10 -8.67
CA LEU A 370 11.66 -13.49 -7.52
C LEU A 370 11.21 -12.79 -6.22
N THR A 371 10.63 -11.59 -6.31
CA THR A 371 10.25 -10.76 -5.16
C THR A 371 8.79 -10.33 -5.29
N GLY A 372 7.92 -10.90 -4.47
CA GLY A 372 6.48 -10.65 -4.57
C GLY A 372 5.68 -11.18 -3.39
N MET A 373 6.33 -11.48 -2.25
CA MET A 373 5.62 -11.72 -1.00
C MET A 373 4.63 -10.58 -0.75
N ASN A 374 3.43 -10.92 -0.28
CA ASN A 374 2.30 -10.01 -0.06
C ASN A 374 1.63 -9.44 -1.32
N THR A 375 1.98 -9.93 -2.51
CA THR A 375 1.16 -9.65 -3.71
C THR A 375 -0.17 -10.38 -3.58
N VAL A 376 -1.26 -9.62 -3.73
CA VAL A 376 -2.64 -10.14 -3.68
C VAL A 376 -3.28 -9.95 -5.04
N ILE A 377 -3.79 -11.03 -5.60
CA ILE A 377 -4.48 -11.05 -6.89
C ILE A 377 -5.89 -11.65 -6.74
N THR A 378 -6.64 -11.70 -7.83
CA THR A 378 -7.92 -12.42 -7.92
C THR A 378 -7.90 -13.32 -9.14
N ASP A 379 -8.24 -14.59 -8.97
CA ASP A 379 -8.40 -15.53 -10.10
C ASP A 379 -9.78 -15.32 -10.75
N LEU A 380 -9.79 -14.69 -11.93
CA LEU A 380 -10.99 -14.37 -12.70
C LEU A 380 -11.31 -15.42 -13.79
N SER A 381 -10.53 -16.50 -13.89
CA SER A 381 -10.77 -17.54 -14.92
C SER A 381 -12.04 -18.35 -14.67
N ILE A 382 -12.47 -18.43 -13.41
CA ILE A 382 -13.69 -19.13 -12.99
C ILE A 382 -14.83 -18.11 -12.91
N PRO A 383 -15.88 -18.22 -13.75
CA PRO A 383 -17.02 -17.30 -13.71
C PRO A 383 -17.66 -17.23 -12.33
N GLY A 384 -17.81 -16.02 -11.79
CA GLY A 384 -18.35 -15.79 -10.44
C GLY A 384 -17.34 -15.97 -9.30
N SER A 385 -16.11 -16.42 -9.58
CA SER A 385 -15.03 -16.44 -8.58
C SER A 385 -14.51 -15.02 -8.34
N ALA A 386 -14.47 -14.62 -7.07
CA ALA A 386 -13.80 -13.41 -6.58
C ALA A 386 -12.80 -13.75 -5.46
N ASN A 387 -12.26 -14.98 -5.51
CA ASN A 387 -11.34 -15.48 -4.50
C ASN A 387 -10.01 -14.74 -4.60
N ARG A 388 -9.59 -14.13 -3.49
CA ARG A 388 -8.28 -13.48 -3.39
C ARG A 388 -7.20 -14.54 -3.21
N ILE A 389 -6.07 -14.36 -3.87
CA ILE A 389 -4.89 -15.21 -3.70
C ILE A 389 -3.74 -14.33 -3.26
N ALA A 390 -3.11 -14.66 -2.14
CA ALA A 390 -1.97 -13.94 -1.60
C ALA A 390 -0.73 -14.82 -1.60
N ARG A 391 0.38 -14.27 -2.08
CA ARG A 391 1.68 -14.91 -2.04
C ARG A 391 2.33 -14.71 -0.67
N MET A 392 2.68 -15.78 0.02
CA MET A 392 3.24 -15.74 1.39
C MET A 392 4.76 -15.78 1.45
N THR A 393 5.40 -16.39 0.46
CA THR A 393 6.86 -16.52 0.41
C THR A 393 7.40 -16.02 -0.93
N ASP A 394 8.69 -15.71 -0.93
CA ASP A 394 9.45 -15.31 -2.11
C ASP A 394 10.93 -15.70 -1.96
N ALA A 395 11.76 -15.30 -2.95
CA ALA A 395 13.18 -15.65 -2.98
C ALA A 395 13.98 -15.17 -1.76
N ASN A 396 13.49 -14.21 -0.99
CA ASN A 396 14.18 -13.61 0.15
C ASN A 396 13.62 -14.08 1.50
N SER A 397 12.62 -14.96 1.48
CA SER A 397 11.91 -15.38 2.70
C SER A 397 12.79 -16.17 3.68
N ALA A 398 13.90 -16.76 3.23
CA ALA A 398 14.95 -17.33 4.08
C ALA A 398 16.31 -16.74 3.68
N PRO A 399 16.81 -15.69 4.37
CA PRO A 399 18.07 -15.03 4.00
C PRO A 399 19.31 -15.93 3.99
N ALA A 400 19.32 -17.00 4.80
CA ALA A 400 20.38 -18.01 4.78
C ALA A 400 20.40 -18.84 3.47
N HIS A 401 19.26 -18.94 2.78
CA HIS A 401 19.06 -19.74 1.58
C HIS A 401 18.16 -18.98 0.59
N VAL A 402 18.71 -17.95 -0.07
CA VAL A 402 17.96 -17.17 -1.07
C VAL A 402 17.64 -17.99 -2.32
N ASN A 403 16.54 -17.64 -2.99
CA ASN A 403 15.97 -18.35 -4.16
C ASN A 403 15.51 -19.78 -3.87
N PHE A 404 15.53 -20.19 -2.60
CA PHE A 404 15.18 -21.54 -2.21
C PHE A 404 13.67 -21.78 -2.33
N ALA A 405 13.29 -23.02 -2.63
CA ALA A 405 11.89 -23.38 -2.80
C ALA A 405 11.17 -23.51 -1.44
N PHE A 406 9.94 -23.00 -1.41
CA PHE A 406 9.01 -23.11 -0.31
C PHE A 406 7.79 -23.95 -0.70
N GLY A 407 7.16 -24.54 0.29
CA GLY A 407 5.90 -25.25 0.19
C GLY A 407 5.15 -25.22 1.51
N THR A 408 3.95 -25.78 1.56
CA THR A 408 3.25 -25.96 2.84
C THR A 408 4.14 -26.76 3.81
N CYS A 409 4.25 -26.31 5.06
CA CYS A 409 5.27 -26.79 6.01
C CYS A 409 5.26 -28.28 6.33
N THR A 410 4.14 -28.96 6.16
CA THR A 410 4.05 -30.37 6.52
C THR A 410 4.00 -31.32 5.33
N GLY A 411 4.78 -32.42 5.43
CA GLY A 411 4.89 -33.46 4.42
C GLY A 411 3.87 -34.59 4.55
N GLY A 412 3.23 -34.94 3.42
CA GLY A 412 2.22 -35.98 3.23
C GLY A 412 0.90 -35.44 2.69
N SER A 413 -0.01 -36.33 2.25
CA SER A 413 -1.45 -36.07 2.06
C SER A 413 -1.95 -35.21 3.23
N SER A 414 -2.28 -33.95 2.96
CA SER A 414 -2.08 -32.86 3.92
C SER A 414 -3.25 -32.69 4.88
N ASP A 415 -3.28 -33.58 5.88
CA ASP A 415 -4.25 -33.59 6.98
C ASP A 415 -3.75 -32.86 8.22
N GLN A 416 -2.55 -32.26 8.16
CA GLN A 416 -1.95 -31.56 9.28
C GLN A 416 -2.53 -30.16 9.39
N ASN A 417 -2.76 -29.75 10.63
CA ASN A 417 -3.39 -28.48 10.94
C ASN A 417 -2.35 -27.36 10.89
N GLN A 418 -2.17 -26.77 9.71
CA GLN A 418 -1.19 -25.70 9.47
C GLN A 418 -1.67 -24.32 9.91
N TRP A 419 -2.96 -24.19 10.22
CA TRP A 419 -3.57 -22.93 10.63
C TRP A 419 -4.02 -22.97 12.08
N ASN A 420 -3.92 -21.84 12.75
CA ASN A 420 -4.62 -21.66 14.02
C ASN A 420 -6.14 -21.51 13.83
N THR A 421 -6.88 -21.50 14.95
CA THR A 421 -8.36 -21.55 14.93
C THR A 421 -9.03 -20.33 14.32
N ASP A 422 -8.35 -19.17 14.30
CA ASP A 422 -8.88 -17.89 13.82
C ASP A 422 -8.22 -17.40 12.51
N SER A 423 -7.43 -18.28 11.87
CA SER A 423 -6.70 -18.01 10.63
C SER A 423 -5.70 -16.85 10.70
N THR A 424 -5.27 -16.42 11.88
CA THR A 424 -4.26 -15.35 12.02
C THR A 424 -2.82 -15.83 12.03
N LEU A 425 -2.61 -17.15 12.14
CA LEU A 425 -1.30 -17.78 12.13
C LEU A 425 -1.30 -19.02 11.26
N THR A 426 -0.18 -19.18 10.57
CA THR A 426 0.07 -20.36 9.75
C THR A 426 1.56 -20.70 9.66
N LEU A 427 1.90 -21.73 8.90
CA LEU A 427 3.26 -22.16 8.66
C LEU A 427 3.58 -22.17 7.16
N ALA A 428 4.74 -21.63 6.80
CA ALA A 428 5.37 -21.86 5.51
C ALA A 428 6.60 -22.77 5.71
N GLY A 429 6.77 -23.79 4.89
CA GLY A 429 7.94 -24.66 4.93
C GLY A 429 8.91 -24.33 3.83
N ASP A 430 10.20 -24.47 4.11
CA ASP A 430 11.15 -24.67 3.03
C ASP A 430 11.28 -26.15 2.69
N THR A 431 11.81 -26.42 1.50
CA THR A 431 12.04 -27.80 1.06
C THR A 431 13.18 -28.52 1.78
N GLY A 432 13.89 -27.86 2.70
CA GLY A 432 14.85 -28.49 3.62
C GLY A 432 14.18 -29.08 4.86
N GLY A 433 12.85 -28.94 4.99
CA GLY A 433 12.07 -29.45 6.12
C GLY A 433 11.95 -28.46 7.28
N THR A 434 12.46 -27.24 7.14
CA THR A 434 12.29 -26.20 8.16
C THR A 434 10.96 -25.50 7.97
N CYS A 435 10.26 -25.26 9.07
CA CYS A 435 8.99 -24.57 9.08
C CYS A 435 9.11 -23.18 9.71
N TYR A 436 8.37 -22.22 9.17
CA TYR A 436 8.41 -20.83 9.58
C TYR A 436 7.02 -20.37 9.98
N PRO A 437 6.81 -19.94 11.24
CA PRO A 437 5.59 -19.27 11.65
C PRO A 437 5.39 -17.95 10.91
N VAL A 438 4.19 -17.78 10.36
CA VAL A 438 3.78 -16.62 9.58
C VAL A 438 2.49 -16.06 10.20
N THR A 439 2.47 -14.75 10.44
CA THR A 439 1.20 -14.05 10.73
C THR A 439 0.44 -13.84 9.43
N PHE A 440 -0.86 -14.01 9.47
CA PHE A 440 -1.76 -13.77 8.35
C PHE A 440 -2.87 -12.81 8.79
N ASP A 441 -3.11 -11.75 8.02
CA ASP A 441 -4.26 -10.88 8.21
C ASP A 441 -5.41 -11.38 7.32
N PRO A 442 -6.47 -12.00 7.88
CA PRO A 442 -7.57 -12.55 7.10
C PRO A 442 -8.43 -11.49 6.41
N VAL A 443 -8.29 -10.21 6.77
CA VAL A 443 -9.00 -9.09 6.11
C VAL A 443 -8.19 -8.60 4.92
N THR A 444 -6.89 -8.34 5.09
CA THR A 444 -6.05 -7.75 4.03
C THR A 444 -5.31 -8.78 3.17
N MET A 445 -5.31 -10.06 3.57
CA MET A 445 -4.52 -11.15 3.01
C MET A 445 -3.00 -10.95 3.13
N GLN A 446 -2.56 -10.03 4.00
CA GLN A 446 -1.15 -9.72 4.19
C GLN A 446 -0.50 -10.74 5.13
N THR A 447 0.78 -11.02 4.88
CA THR A 447 1.57 -12.01 5.62
C THR A 447 2.86 -11.38 6.16
N ALA A 448 3.35 -11.90 7.28
CA ALA A 448 4.66 -11.50 7.78
C ALA A 448 5.35 -12.63 8.55
N ARG A 449 6.68 -12.68 8.40
CA ARG A 449 7.55 -13.57 9.15
C ARG A 449 7.64 -13.13 10.61
N MET A 450 7.56 -14.08 11.54
CA MET A 450 7.59 -13.77 12.97
C MET A 450 9.01 -13.65 13.52
N TYR A 451 9.22 -12.69 14.42
CA TYR A 451 10.47 -12.52 15.19
C TYR A 451 11.75 -12.30 14.35
N VAL A 452 11.63 -11.59 13.22
CA VAL A 452 12.76 -11.32 12.30
C VAL A 452 13.96 -10.69 13.01
N SER A 453 13.73 -9.74 13.93
CA SER A 453 14.80 -9.08 14.68
C SER A 453 15.56 -10.02 15.62
N SER A 454 14.90 -11.05 16.16
CA SER A 454 15.52 -12.07 17.00
C SER A 454 16.27 -13.13 16.19
N PHE A 455 15.88 -13.36 14.94
CA PHE A 455 16.45 -14.38 14.07
C PHE A 455 16.73 -13.85 12.65
N PRO A 456 17.68 -12.91 12.48
CA PRO A 456 17.92 -12.26 11.20
C PRO A 456 18.45 -13.22 10.12
N ALA A 457 19.23 -14.24 10.50
CA ALA A 457 19.82 -15.19 9.56
C ALA A 457 18.77 -16.04 8.83
N THR A 458 17.74 -16.48 9.55
CA THR A 458 16.63 -17.27 9.01
C THR A 458 15.45 -16.41 8.57
N GLY A 459 15.51 -15.09 8.74
CA GLY A 459 14.41 -14.19 8.40
C GLY A 459 13.19 -14.42 9.29
N GLY A 460 13.41 -14.65 10.59
CA GLY A 460 12.38 -14.99 11.56
C GLY A 460 12.58 -16.37 12.20
N LEU A 461 11.71 -16.70 13.16
CA LEU A 461 11.79 -17.97 13.89
C LEU A 461 11.69 -19.15 12.93
N ALA A 462 12.67 -20.05 13.02
CA ALA A 462 12.72 -21.30 12.30
C ALA A 462 12.39 -22.45 13.27
N LEU A 463 11.46 -23.31 12.87
CA LEU A 463 11.12 -24.54 13.56
C LEU A 463 11.76 -25.68 12.77
N VAL A 464 12.65 -26.41 13.42
CA VAL A 464 13.44 -27.51 12.83
C VAL A 464 12.61 -28.75 12.46
N ASP A 465 11.31 -28.72 12.75
CA ASP A 465 10.40 -29.83 12.55
C ASP A 465 8.96 -29.32 12.34
N GLY A 466 8.16 -30.10 11.61
CA GLY A 466 6.74 -29.84 11.43
C GLY A 466 5.90 -30.11 12.69
N GLY A 467 4.78 -29.42 12.81
CA GLY A 467 3.85 -29.55 13.93
C GLY A 467 2.41 -29.24 13.53
N ASN A 468 1.56 -29.06 14.53
CA ASN A 468 0.15 -28.71 14.32
C ASN A 468 -0.26 -27.59 15.27
N TRP A 469 -1.04 -26.63 14.77
CA TRP A 469 -1.73 -25.70 15.65
C TRP A 469 -2.82 -26.41 16.43
N SER A 470 -3.09 -25.92 17.62
CA SER A 470 -4.18 -26.38 18.49
C SER A 470 -5.55 -26.19 17.81
N PHE A 471 -6.47 -27.14 18.02
CA PHE A 471 -7.87 -27.01 17.58
C PHE A 471 -8.74 -26.19 18.54
N THR A 472 -8.23 -25.87 19.72
CA THR A 472 -9.00 -25.17 20.77
C THR A 472 -8.39 -23.84 21.23
N ASN A 473 -7.14 -23.55 20.87
CA ASN A 473 -6.45 -22.34 21.28
C ASN A 473 -5.68 -21.73 20.09
N SER A 474 -6.08 -20.52 19.68
CA SER A 474 -5.51 -19.85 18.50
C SER A 474 -4.05 -19.43 18.64
N GLN A 475 -3.48 -19.48 19.84
CA GLN A 475 -2.09 -19.07 20.10
C GLN A 475 -1.15 -20.23 20.32
N VAL A 476 -1.66 -21.48 20.32
CA VAL A 476 -0.88 -22.64 20.73
C VAL A 476 -0.50 -23.50 19.52
N PHE A 477 0.77 -23.87 19.47
CA PHE A 477 1.32 -24.79 18.49
C PHE A 477 2.01 -25.96 19.17
N PHE A 478 1.83 -27.16 18.64
CA PHE A 478 2.43 -28.39 19.15
C PHE A 478 3.45 -28.94 18.17
N MET A 479 4.64 -29.27 18.68
CA MET A 479 5.75 -29.82 17.88
C MET A 479 6.30 -31.08 18.53
N LEU A 480 6.58 -32.10 17.71
CA LEU A 480 7.26 -33.31 18.14
C LEU A 480 8.69 -33.28 17.61
N THR A 481 9.67 -33.19 18.50
CA THR A 481 11.11 -33.20 18.17
C THR A 481 11.76 -34.39 18.85
N GLY A 482 12.28 -35.33 18.05
CA GLY A 482 12.67 -36.65 18.55
C GLY A 482 11.50 -37.32 19.27
N ALA A 483 11.68 -37.63 20.56
CA ALA A 483 10.64 -38.18 21.44
C ALA A 483 9.89 -37.12 22.27
N VAL A 484 10.21 -35.84 22.15
CA VAL A 484 9.67 -34.78 23.02
C VAL A 484 8.55 -34.03 22.31
N LEU A 485 7.35 -34.10 22.88
CA LEU A 485 6.20 -33.29 22.49
C LEU A 485 6.25 -31.97 23.28
N SER A 486 6.31 -30.85 22.58
CA SER A 486 6.38 -29.51 23.16
C SER A 486 5.22 -28.63 22.70
N LYS A 487 4.82 -27.72 23.58
CA LYS A 487 3.86 -26.63 23.36
C LYS A 487 4.62 -25.31 23.19
N TYR A 488 4.27 -24.56 22.16
CA TYR A 488 4.70 -23.18 21.94
C TYR A 488 3.49 -22.25 22.11
N ASP A 489 3.66 -21.15 22.84
CA ASP A 489 2.63 -20.13 23.06
C ASP A 489 3.02 -18.84 22.33
N PHE A 490 2.34 -18.55 21.23
CA PHE A 490 2.63 -17.41 20.39
C PHE A 490 1.85 -16.15 20.77
N THR A 491 1.23 -16.07 21.96
CA THR A 491 0.47 -14.88 22.41
C THR A 491 1.30 -13.59 22.32
N ASN A 492 2.58 -13.65 22.71
CA ASN A 492 3.51 -12.53 22.56
C ASN A 492 4.16 -12.57 21.17
N ARG A 493 3.84 -11.62 20.29
CA ARG A 493 4.39 -11.52 18.93
C ARG A 493 5.74 -10.80 18.83
N SER A 494 6.21 -10.22 19.92
CA SER A 494 7.45 -9.44 19.96
C SER A 494 8.64 -10.22 20.49
N THR A 495 8.40 -11.25 21.31
CA THR A 495 9.46 -12.10 21.89
C THR A 495 9.22 -13.55 21.49
N PRO A 496 10.23 -14.26 20.96
CA PRO A 496 10.10 -15.66 20.61
C PRO A 496 9.63 -16.52 21.78
N PRO A 497 8.70 -17.47 21.57
CA PRO A 497 8.24 -18.36 22.61
C PRO A 497 9.31 -19.36 23.05
N ASN A 498 9.39 -19.62 24.35
CA ASN A 498 10.13 -20.75 24.89
C ASN A 498 9.22 -21.99 24.91
N PRO A 499 9.61 -23.11 24.28
CA PRO A 499 8.80 -24.32 24.28
C PRO A 499 8.66 -24.92 25.69
N THR A 500 7.45 -25.35 26.02
CA THR A 500 7.15 -26.11 27.24
C THR A 500 6.92 -27.57 26.87
N MET A 501 7.67 -28.50 27.47
CA MET A 501 7.46 -29.93 27.26
C MET A 501 6.08 -30.34 27.81
N LEU A 502 5.29 -31.01 26.98
CA LEU A 502 4.04 -31.67 27.39
C LEU A 502 4.28 -33.13 27.75
N PHE A 503 5.07 -33.84 26.94
CA PHE A 503 5.32 -35.26 27.15
C PHE A 503 6.64 -35.70 26.51
N ASN A 504 7.25 -36.74 27.08
CA ASN A 504 8.39 -37.42 26.49
C ASN A 504 8.04 -38.90 26.25
N TYR A 505 7.95 -39.28 24.98
CA TYR A 505 7.63 -40.65 24.58
C TYR A 505 8.70 -41.66 24.98
N ALA A 506 9.95 -41.25 25.18
CA ALA A 506 11.03 -42.12 25.68
C ALA A 506 10.98 -42.34 27.21
N SER A 507 9.87 -42.01 27.87
CA SER A 507 9.65 -42.28 29.29
C SER A 507 9.34 -43.77 29.56
N THR A 508 9.49 -44.17 30.82
CA THR A 508 9.32 -45.57 31.26
C THR A 508 7.95 -46.16 30.96
N ASN A 509 6.89 -45.36 31.06
CA ASN A 509 5.51 -45.82 30.86
C ASN A 509 5.03 -45.64 29.41
N CYS A 510 5.97 -45.58 28.45
CA CYS A 510 5.66 -45.40 27.03
C CYS A 510 6.62 -46.23 26.17
N LEU A 511 7.61 -45.62 25.49
CA LEU A 511 8.60 -46.37 24.70
C LEU A 511 9.69 -47.04 25.56
N GLY A 512 9.84 -46.61 26.81
CA GLY A 512 10.85 -47.10 27.75
C GLY A 512 12.12 -46.24 27.77
N PRO A 513 12.83 -46.18 28.92
CA PRO A 513 14.02 -45.37 29.06
C PRO A 513 15.15 -45.95 28.18
N GLY A 514 15.84 -45.08 27.45
CA GLY A 514 16.90 -45.49 26.52
C GLY A 514 16.43 -45.81 25.10
N TYR A 515 15.14 -45.64 24.78
CA TYR A 515 14.67 -45.69 23.39
C TYR A 515 15.27 -44.52 22.60
N LEU A 516 16.29 -44.81 21.78
CA LEU A 516 16.96 -43.83 20.93
C LEU A 516 16.17 -43.65 19.64
N VAL A 517 15.41 -42.55 19.54
CA VAL A 517 14.64 -42.25 18.32
C VAL A 517 15.61 -41.92 17.19
N THR A 518 15.68 -42.79 16.18
CA THR A 518 16.43 -42.58 14.94
C THR A 518 15.56 -41.99 13.84
N HIS A 519 14.25 -42.24 13.89
CA HIS A 519 13.25 -41.63 13.03
C HIS A 519 11.91 -41.54 13.75
N LYS A 520 11.12 -40.52 13.40
CA LYS A 520 9.76 -40.32 13.89
C LYS A 520 8.88 -39.71 12.80
N SER A 521 7.57 -39.90 12.92
CA SER A 521 6.60 -39.10 12.17
C SER A 521 5.51 -38.56 13.08
N ASN A 522 5.07 -37.33 12.78
CA ASN A 522 4.02 -36.67 13.55
C ASN A 522 2.65 -37.26 13.18
N GLY A 523 2.04 -37.98 14.11
CA GLY A 523 0.71 -38.56 13.97
C GLY A 523 -0.42 -37.56 14.21
N GLY A 524 -0.10 -36.31 14.55
CA GLY A 524 -1.08 -35.27 14.84
C GLY A 524 -1.69 -35.39 16.23
N HIS A 525 -2.81 -34.71 16.41
CA HIS A 525 -3.58 -34.72 17.66
C HIS A 525 -5.08 -34.72 17.39
N SER A 526 -5.86 -35.17 18.37
CA SER A 526 -7.31 -35.17 18.33
C SER A 526 -7.87 -33.76 18.58
N LYS A 527 -8.92 -33.37 17.89
CA LYS A 527 -9.72 -32.18 18.24
C LYS A 527 -10.60 -32.42 19.47
N PHE A 528 -11.18 -33.60 19.60
CA PHE A 528 -12.10 -33.96 20.68
C PHE A 528 -11.51 -35.06 21.59
N PRO A 529 -11.66 -34.95 22.92
CA PRO A 529 -12.02 -33.73 23.63
C PRO A 529 -10.81 -32.78 23.71
N ALA A 530 -10.93 -31.58 23.13
CA ALA A 530 -10.02 -30.43 23.27
C ALA A 530 -8.51 -30.73 23.27
N ASP A 531 -7.95 -31.12 22.12
CA ASP A 531 -6.49 -31.33 21.96
C ASP A 531 -5.88 -32.32 22.97
N ARG A 532 -6.62 -33.37 23.33
CA ARG A 532 -6.20 -34.29 24.39
C ARG A 532 -5.21 -35.37 23.96
N TYR A 533 -5.45 -36.03 22.84
CA TYR A 533 -4.66 -37.19 22.42
C TYR A 533 -3.66 -36.80 21.35
N PHE A 534 -2.40 -37.18 21.53
CA PHE A 534 -1.32 -36.94 20.58
C PHE A 534 -0.70 -38.26 20.16
N GLY A 535 -0.52 -38.46 18.85
CA GLY A 535 0.02 -39.70 18.30
C GLY A 535 1.31 -39.48 17.52
N GLY A 536 2.13 -40.53 17.44
CA GLY A 536 3.28 -40.59 16.55
C GLY A 536 3.76 -42.03 16.33
N ASN A 537 4.59 -42.22 15.31
CA ASN A 537 5.36 -43.45 15.12
C ASN A 537 6.85 -43.18 15.28
N PHE A 538 7.55 -44.21 15.73
CA PHE A 538 8.94 -44.14 16.13
C PHE A 538 9.72 -45.36 15.60
N SER A 539 10.97 -45.09 15.23
CA SER A 539 12.02 -46.07 14.95
C SER A 539 13.21 -45.83 15.87
N ASN A 540 13.88 -46.92 16.26
CA ASN A 540 15.13 -46.89 17.00
C ASN A 540 16.30 -47.57 16.28
N SER A 541 16.12 -47.95 15.01
CA SER A 541 17.13 -48.72 14.26
C SER A 541 17.28 -48.28 12.80
N GLY A 542 16.69 -47.15 12.39
CA GLY A 542 16.76 -46.70 10.99
C GLY A 542 16.04 -45.39 10.67
N GLY A 543 15.90 -45.10 9.37
CA GLY A 543 15.24 -43.91 8.83
C GLY A 543 13.75 -44.11 8.54
N GLN A 544 13.19 -43.26 7.68
CA GLN A 544 11.78 -43.33 7.28
C GLN A 544 11.40 -44.73 6.76
N GLY A 545 10.26 -45.24 7.21
CA GLY A 545 9.71 -46.51 6.76
C GLY A 545 10.26 -47.73 7.50
N THR A 546 11.14 -47.52 8.49
CA THR A 546 11.66 -48.57 9.40
C THR A 546 10.94 -48.60 10.74
N ASP A 547 10.05 -47.64 10.98
CA ASP A 547 9.27 -47.50 12.20
C ASP A 547 8.45 -48.76 12.50
N THR A 548 8.42 -49.18 13.76
CA THR A 548 7.64 -50.35 14.18
C THR A 548 6.81 -50.10 15.42
N VAL A 549 6.94 -48.93 16.05
CA VAL A 549 6.20 -48.61 17.27
C VAL A 549 5.38 -47.36 17.04
N ILE A 550 4.11 -47.45 17.38
CA ILE A 550 3.17 -46.33 17.46
C ILE A 550 2.99 -46.02 18.93
N ALA A 551 2.95 -44.74 19.29
CA ALA A 551 2.59 -44.31 20.63
C ALA A 551 1.54 -43.20 20.58
N VAL A 552 0.57 -43.28 21.48
CA VAL A 552 -0.43 -42.24 21.71
C VAL A 552 -0.40 -41.87 23.19
N VAL A 553 -0.31 -40.57 23.46
CA VAL A 553 -0.39 -40.02 24.81
C VAL A 553 -1.73 -39.32 25.01
N ASP A 554 -2.34 -39.53 26.17
CA ASP A 554 -3.37 -38.67 26.73
C ASP A 554 -2.69 -37.54 27.52
N ALA A 555 -2.63 -36.34 26.93
CA ALA A 555 -1.90 -35.21 27.52
C ALA A 555 -2.53 -34.69 28.82
N VAL A 556 -3.78 -35.03 29.11
CA VAL A 556 -4.45 -34.65 30.36
C VAL A 556 -4.02 -35.55 31.51
N THR A 557 -3.97 -36.86 31.28
CA THR A 557 -3.59 -37.84 32.31
C THR A 557 -2.08 -38.11 32.36
N GLY A 558 -1.35 -37.74 31.31
CA GLY A 558 0.07 -38.06 31.13
C GLY A 558 0.32 -39.55 30.85
N GLN A 559 -0.73 -40.32 30.55
CA GLN A 559 -0.61 -41.75 30.27
C GLN A 559 -0.36 -42.00 28.77
N CYS A 560 0.47 -42.99 28.47
CA CYS A 560 0.78 -43.41 27.11
C CYS A 560 0.30 -44.85 26.86
N THR A 561 -0.06 -45.13 25.62
CA THR A 561 -0.32 -46.45 25.05
C THR A 561 0.54 -46.61 23.79
N THR A 562 0.94 -47.85 23.50
CA THR A 562 1.76 -48.20 22.34
C THR A 562 1.20 -49.41 21.60
N LEU A 563 1.48 -49.46 20.30
CA LEU A 563 1.36 -50.65 19.47
C LEU A 563 2.70 -50.88 18.77
N ASN A 564 3.31 -52.04 19.01
CA ASN A 564 4.47 -52.50 18.28
C ASN A 564 3.99 -53.39 17.12
N THR A 565 4.09 -52.92 15.87
CA THR A 565 3.59 -53.60 14.67
C THR A 565 4.49 -54.74 14.19
N SER A 566 5.73 -54.86 14.68
CA SER A 566 6.60 -55.99 14.35
C SER A 566 6.33 -57.22 15.22
N THR A 567 5.82 -57.00 16.43
CA THR A 567 5.41 -58.08 17.37
C THR A 567 3.90 -58.24 17.46
N GLY A 568 3.14 -57.20 17.14
CA GLY A 568 1.69 -57.10 17.32
C GLY A 568 1.27 -56.82 18.75
N THR A 569 2.20 -56.50 19.66
CA THR A 569 1.90 -56.25 21.07
C THR A 569 1.38 -54.84 21.27
N ALA A 570 0.31 -54.71 22.06
CA ALA A 570 -0.29 -53.43 22.42
C ALA A 570 -0.30 -53.22 23.94
N THR A 571 -0.35 -51.96 24.37
CA THR A 571 -0.49 -51.58 25.77
C THR A 571 -1.75 -50.76 26.00
N THR A 572 -2.30 -50.78 27.21
CA THR A 572 -3.35 -49.84 27.63
C THR A 572 -2.74 -48.46 27.89
N TYR A 573 -3.58 -47.44 28.04
CA TYR A 573 -3.11 -46.18 28.64
C TYR A 573 -2.57 -46.48 30.04
N GLY A 574 -1.31 -46.11 30.28
CA GLY A 574 -0.57 -46.47 31.49
C GLY A 574 0.52 -47.54 31.27
N GLY A 575 0.66 -48.07 30.05
CA GLY A 575 1.78 -48.92 29.65
C GLY A 575 1.67 -50.40 30.04
N THR A 576 0.56 -50.83 30.66
CA THR A 576 0.32 -52.26 30.92
C THR A 576 -0.11 -53.00 29.66
N SER A 577 0.13 -54.30 29.55
CA SER A 577 -0.20 -55.06 28.34
C SER A 577 -1.72 -55.06 28.06
N ALA A 578 -2.11 -54.73 26.83
CA ALA A 578 -3.45 -54.92 26.29
C ALA A 578 -3.57 -56.24 25.50
N GLY A 579 -2.48 -57.03 25.45
CA GLY A 579 -2.38 -58.26 24.67
C GLY A 579 -1.81 -58.07 23.26
N THR A 580 -1.91 -59.11 22.45
CA THR A 580 -1.48 -59.13 21.04
C THR A 580 -2.68 -58.90 20.13
N VAL A 581 -2.49 -58.14 19.05
CA VAL A 581 -3.51 -57.94 18.03
C VAL A 581 -3.92 -59.27 17.38
N ALA A 582 -5.22 -59.40 17.07
CA ALA A 582 -5.79 -60.66 16.59
C ALA A 582 -5.33 -61.05 15.16
N ILE A 583 -4.98 -60.06 14.33
CA ILE A 583 -4.49 -60.31 12.97
C ILE A 583 -3.02 -60.76 12.97
N PRO A 584 -2.61 -61.70 12.08
CA PRO A 584 -1.23 -62.18 12.03
C PRO A 584 -0.26 -61.18 11.42
N ASP A 585 -0.76 -60.08 10.84
CA ASP A 585 0.03 -59.14 10.06
C ASP A 585 1.09 -58.41 10.90
N ARG A 586 2.33 -58.38 10.41
CA ARG A 586 3.46 -57.64 11.00
C ARG A 586 4.16 -56.83 9.93
N PHE A 587 4.47 -55.58 10.24
CA PHE A 587 4.95 -54.63 9.24
C PHE A 587 5.69 -53.46 9.85
N THR A 588 6.46 -52.75 9.00
CA THR A 588 6.99 -51.43 9.30
C THR A 588 6.05 -50.34 8.83
N ILE A 589 6.13 -49.18 9.46
CA ILE A 589 5.19 -48.07 9.35
C ILE A 589 5.82 -46.98 8.50
N HIS A 590 5.04 -46.45 7.56
CA HIS A 590 5.41 -45.30 6.74
C HIS A 590 4.85 -44.00 7.33
N ASN A 591 3.59 -44.02 7.76
CA ASN A 591 2.92 -42.84 8.29
C ASN A 591 1.77 -43.26 9.23
N THR A 592 1.43 -42.37 10.16
CA THR A 592 0.28 -42.55 11.04
C THR A 592 -0.49 -41.24 11.21
N LYS A 593 -1.79 -41.34 11.53
CA LYS A 593 -2.62 -40.18 11.91
C LYS A 593 -3.69 -40.57 12.94
N ILE A 594 -3.79 -39.86 14.06
CA ILE A 594 -4.86 -40.08 15.06
C ILE A 594 -6.16 -39.42 14.61
N PHE A 595 -7.34 -40.01 14.80
CA PHE A 595 -8.59 -39.37 14.37
C PHE A 595 -8.94 -38.16 15.21
N LEU A 596 -9.78 -37.27 14.65
CA LEU A 596 -10.13 -36.01 15.32
C LEU A 596 -10.89 -36.23 16.62
N ASP A 597 -11.57 -37.37 16.80
CA ASP A 597 -12.21 -37.76 18.06
C ASP A 597 -11.29 -38.53 19.03
N GLY A 598 -10.06 -38.82 18.60
CA GLY A 598 -9.06 -39.57 19.36
C GLY A 598 -9.34 -41.07 19.49
N THR A 599 -10.41 -41.61 18.90
CA THR A 599 -10.85 -42.98 19.16
C THR A 599 -10.06 -44.02 18.36
N TRP A 600 -9.53 -43.62 17.20
CA TRP A 600 -8.79 -44.49 16.29
C TRP A 600 -7.54 -43.80 15.74
N MET A 601 -6.64 -44.60 15.19
CA MET A 601 -5.45 -44.15 14.49
C MET A 601 -5.32 -44.91 13.18
N VAL A 602 -5.15 -44.19 12.07
CA VAL A 602 -4.78 -44.82 10.79
C VAL A 602 -3.28 -45.08 10.79
N VAL A 603 -2.93 -46.26 10.30
CA VAL A 603 -1.56 -46.77 10.24
C VAL A 603 -1.28 -47.20 8.81
N VAL A 604 -0.41 -46.45 8.14
CA VAL A 604 0.01 -46.75 6.77
C VAL A 604 1.31 -47.54 6.84
N ARG A 605 1.32 -48.77 6.33
CA ARG A 605 2.54 -49.56 6.28
C ARG A 605 3.46 -49.07 5.16
N THR A 606 4.75 -49.32 5.32
CA THR A 606 5.71 -49.19 4.23
C THR A 606 5.41 -50.23 3.14
N LEU A 607 5.45 -49.82 1.86
CA LEU A 607 5.07 -50.69 0.73
C LEU A 607 5.91 -51.98 0.66
N SER A 608 7.21 -51.88 0.90
CA SER A 608 8.15 -53.01 1.02
C SER A 608 8.28 -53.55 2.44
N GLY A 609 7.63 -52.93 3.42
CA GLY A 609 7.83 -53.18 4.84
C GLY A 609 6.96 -54.27 5.44
N CYS A 610 6.60 -55.31 4.69
CA CYS A 610 5.88 -56.45 5.27
C CYS A 610 6.88 -57.42 5.91
N LEU A 611 6.68 -57.76 7.19
CA LEU A 611 7.59 -58.62 7.96
C LEU A 611 7.11 -60.07 8.04
N THR A 612 5.81 -60.29 7.89
CA THR A 612 5.17 -61.61 7.84
C THR A 612 4.25 -61.67 6.60
N THR A 613 3.02 -62.18 6.74
CA THR A 613 1.92 -61.88 5.82
C THR A 613 1.37 -60.48 6.12
N CYS A 614 0.90 -59.75 5.11
CA CYS A 614 0.18 -58.48 5.28
C CYS A 614 -1.04 -58.46 4.37
N SER A 615 -2.22 -58.42 4.97
CA SER A 615 -3.51 -58.40 4.28
C SER A 615 -3.88 -57.03 3.71
N SER A 616 -3.31 -55.94 4.24
CA SER A 616 -3.58 -54.57 3.77
C SER A 616 -2.36 -53.66 3.73
N LYS A 617 -2.50 -52.50 3.08
CA LYS A 617 -1.54 -51.39 3.11
C LYS A 617 -1.85 -50.38 4.22
N VAL A 618 -3.09 -50.36 4.68
CA VAL A 618 -3.60 -49.42 5.69
C VAL A 618 -4.32 -50.22 6.76
N TYR A 619 -4.12 -49.83 8.01
CA TYR A 619 -4.74 -50.44 9.18
C TYR A 619 -5.34 -49.35 10.06
N PHE A 620 -6.32 -49.74 10.89
CA PHE A 620 -6.92 -48.89 11.91
C PHE A 620 -6.68 -49.50 13.27
N TRP A 621 -5.99 -48.79 14.14
CA TRP A 621 -5.73 -49.21 15.51
C TRP A 621 -6.55 -48.37 16.47
N GLN A 622 -7.17 -49.00 17.46
CA GLN A 622 -7.85 -48.31 18.57
C GLN A 622 -6.87 -48.16 19.75
N PRO A 623 -6.36 -46.94 20.03
CA PRO A 623 -5.36 -46.73 21.08
C PRO A 623 -5.82 -47.26 22.44
N GLY A 624 -4.89 -47.84 23.20
CA GLY A 624 -5.19 -48.43 24.51
C GLY A 624 -5.74 -49.86 24.46
N THR A 625 -5.87 -50.45 23.28
CA THR A 625 -6.43 -51.79 23.08
C THR A 625 -5.56 -52.63 22.13
N ASN A 626 -5.81 -53.94 22.05
CA ASN A 626 -5.25 -54.82 21.03
C ASN A 626 -6.11 -54.89 19.74
N ASN A 627 -7.04 -53.95 19.55
CA ASN A 627 -7.92 -53.94 18.39
C ASN A 627 -7.23 -53.26 17.19
N LEU A 628 -6.83 -54.06 16.21
CA LEU A 628 -6.22 -53.64 14.95
C LEU A 628 -7.00 -54.24 13.79
N VAL A 629 -7.54 -53.38 12.93
CA VAL A 629 -8.38 -53.75 11.79
C VAL A 629 -7.65 -53.47 10.49
N ALA A 630 -7.51 -54.48 9.64
CA ALA A 630 -6.99 -54.30 8.29
C ALA A 630 -8.03 -53.57 7.43
N CYS A 631 -7.61 -52.54 6.69
CA CYS A 631 -8.49 -51.83 5.79
C CYS A 631 -8.80 -52.71 4.56
N THR A 632 -10.07 -52.95 4.27
CA THR A 632 -10.54 -53.88 3.21
C THR A 632 -11.06 -53.20 1.94
N SER A 633 -11.43 -51.92 2.00
CA SER A 633 -11.95 -51.14 0.87
C SER A 633 -11.60 -49.66 1.03
N ALA A 634 -11.37 -48.93 -0.08
CA ALA A 634 -10.99 -47.50 -0.06
C ALA A 634 -9.74 -47.21 0.79
N CYS A 635 -8.68 -47.98 0.58
CA CYS A 635 -7.45 -47.97 1.40
C CYS A 635 -6.18 -47.59 0.62
N GLY A 636 -6.32 -47.05 -0.60
CA GLY A 636 -5.20 -46.63 -1.46
C GLY A 636 -5.14 -45.12 -1.58
N GLY A 637 -4.02 -44.55 -2.04
CA GLY A 637 -3.90 -43.11 -2.32
C GLY A 637 -3.76 -42.20 -1.10
N HIS A 638 -3.88 -40.90 -1.35
CA HIS A 638 -3.87 -39.81 -0.38
C HIS A 638 -5.27 -39.66 0.24
N PHE A 639 -5.36 -39.59 1.57
CA PHE A 639 -6.63 -39.51 2.32
C PHE A 639 -6.71 -38.23 3.14
N THR A 640 -7.91 -37.93 3.65
CA THR A 640 -8.11 -36.94 4.71
C THR A 640 -9.11 -37.40 5.78
N ARG A 641 -8.97 -36.87 7.00
CA ARG A 641 -9.75 -37.29 8.18
C ARG A 641 -10.86 -36.27 8.47
N GLY A 642 -12.11 -36.71 8.40
CA GLY A 642 -13.24 -36.01 9.01
C GLY A 642 -13.33 -36.26 10.52
N VAL A 643 -14.43 -35.85 11.13
CA VAL A 643 -14.69 -36.12 12.56
C VAL A 643 -15.25 -37.53 12.77
N THR A 644 -16.06 -38.01 11.85
CA THR A 644 -16.76 -39.31 11.96
C THR A 644 -16.36 -40.32 10.88
N HIS A 645 -15.59 -39.89 9.90
CA HIS A 645 -15.28 -40.70 8.71
C HIS A 645 -13.92 -40.38 8.11
N LEU A 646 -13.36 -41.35 7.39
CA LEU A 646 -12.17 -41.19 6.56
C LEU A 646 -12.64 -40.90 5.14
N ILE A 647 -11.99 -39.95 4.48
CA ILE A 647 -12.20 -39.65 3.07
C ILE A 647 -10.99 -40.12 2.32
N ASN A 648 -11.20 -40.91 1.27
CA ASN A 648 -10.10 -41.42 0.48
C ASN A 648 -10.38 -41.34 -1.03
N GLY A 649 -9.30 -41.24 -1.81
CA GLY A 649 -9.32 -41.51 -3.23
C GLY A 649 -9.42 -43.02 -3.48
N GLY A 650 -10.36 -43.44 -4.32
CA GLY A 650 -10.32 -44.77 -4.91
C GLY A 650 -9.10 -44.95 -5.82
N ASN A 651 -8.83 -46.18 -6.28
CA ASN A 651 -7.72 -46.54 -7.18
C ASN A 651 -7.83 -45.94 -8.61
N GLY A 652 -8.50 -44.81 -8.80
CA GLY A 652 -8.82 -44.29 -10.11
C GLY A 652 -8.84 -42.77 -10.17
N ALA A 653 -9.13 -42.33 -11.39
CA ALA A 653 -9.30 -40.97 -11.83
C ALA A 653 -10.07 -40.05 -10.89
N PHE A 654 -9.95 -38.75 -11.13
CA PHE A 654 -10.82 -37.68 -10.64
C PHE A 654 -12.31 -38.05 -10.73
N GLY A 655 -12.85 -38.81 -9.76
CA GLY A 655 -14.16 -39.46 -9.92
C GLY A 655 -14.43 -40.74 -9.12
N SER A 656 -13.51 -41.18 -8.25
CA SER A 656 -13.81 -42.15 -7.19
C SER A 656 -13.39 -41.54 -5.85
N ARG A 657 -14.24 -40.70 -5.28
CA ARG A 657 -14.07 -40.21 -3.91
C ARG A 657 -15.01 -40.96 -3.01
N GLN A 658 -14.47 -41.53 -1.95
CA GLN A 658 -15.21 -42.42 -1.08
C GLN A 658 -15.07 -41.96 0.37
N SER A 659 -16.17 -41.97 1.12
CA SER A 659 -16.16 -41.84 2.57
C SER A 659 -16.34 -43.19 3.23
N GLN A 660 -15.69 -43.39 4.38
CA GLN A 660 -15.76 -44.60 5.19
C GLN A 660 -15.95 -44.21 6.67
N PRO A 661 -17.07 -44.59 7.31
CA PRO A 661 -17.33 -44.21 8.69
C PRO A 661 -16.43 -44.97 9.67
N TYR A 662 -16.07 -44.33 10.78
CA TYR A 662 -15.24 -44.93 11.83
C TYR A 662 -15.96 -46.05 12.60
N THR A 663 -17.29 -46.11 12.52
CA THR A 663 -18.11 -47.15 13.14
C THR A 663 -18.17 -48.44 12.32
N ALA A 664 -17.80 -48.42 11.05
CA ALA A 664 -17.93 -49.56 10.15
C ALA A 664 -16.87 -49.54 9.05
N PHE A 665 -15.62 -49.83 9.42
CA PHE A 665 -14.54 -49.95 8.44
C PHE A 665 -14.86 -51.04 7.40
N GLY A 666 -14.66 -50.73 6.11
CA GLY A 666 -15.05 -51.58 4.99
C GLY A 666 -16.37 -51.18 4.31
N THR A 667 -17.18 -50.32 4.93
CA THR A 667 -18.38 -49.75 4.30
C THR A 667 -18.02 -48.42 3.65
N VAL A 668 -18.25 -48.28 2.33
CA VAL A 668 -17.86 -47.09 1.58
C VAL A 668 -19.06 -46.42 0.90
N THR A 669 -19.13 -45.09 0.99
CA THR A 669 -20.09 -44.26 0.26
C THR A 669 -19.37 -43.47 -0.83
N GLN A 670 -19.87 -43.52 -2.08
CA GLN A 670 -19.34 -42.72 -3.17
C GLN A 670 -19.80 -41.26 -3.04
N LEU A 671 -18.85 -40.33 -3.03
CA LEU A 671 -19.07 -38.89 -2.92
C LEU A 671 -19.15 -38.21 -4.29
N ILE A 672 -18.28 -38.61 -5.22
CA ILE A 672 -18.34 -38.20 -6.63
C ILE A 672 -18.39 -39.48 -7.45
N PRO A 673 -19.51 -39.80 -8.12
CA PRO A 673 -19.55 -40.91 -9.06
C PRO A 673 -18.75 -40.57 -10.32
N ASN A 674 -18.19 -41.58 -10.99
CA ASN A 674 -17.33 -41.46 -12.18
C ASN A 674 -18.08 -40.98 -13.46
N ILE A 675 -19.22 -40.28 -13.30
CA ILE A 675 -20.13 -39.84 -14.34
C ILE A 675 -19.78 -38.38 -14.65
N GLY A 676 -19.13 -38.12 -15.79
CA GLY A 676 -18.93 -36.75 -16.28
C GLY A 676 -17.50 -36.32 -16.57
N ILE A 677 -16.50 -37.21 -16.47
CA ILE A 677 -15.16 -36.93 -16.97
C ILE A 677 -15.20 -36.86 -18.51
N PRO A 678 -14.74 -35.78 -19.16
CA PRO A 678 -14.67 -35.71 -20.63
C PRO A 678 -13.85 -36.87 -21.22
N SER A 679 -14.31 -37.42 -22.35
CA SER A 679 -13.57 -38.47 -23.08
C SER A 679 -12.15 -38.01 -23.41
N GLY A 680 -11.14 -38.83 -23.10
CA GLY A 680 -9.71 -38.53 -23.32
C GLY A 680 -9.00 -37.83 -22.15
N TYR A 681 -9.71 -37.46 -21.08
CA TYR A 681 -9.07 -36.94 -19.88
C TYR A 681 -8.38 -38.07 -19.10
N ILE A 682 -7.06 -37.99 -18.99
CA ILE A 682 -6.28 -38.82 -18.08
C ILE A 682 -6.24 -38.07 -16.75
N PRO A 683 -6.80 -38.63 -15.68
CA PRO A 683 -6.79 -37.97 -14.38
C PRO A 683 -5.39 -37.69 -13.86
N PRO A 684 -5.25 -36.71 -12.96
CA PRO A 684 -4.07 -36.59 -12.13
C PRO A 684 -3.73 -37.94 -11.47
N ASN A 685 -2.47 -38.37 -11.60
CA ASN A 685 -1.95 -39.61 -11.03
C ASN A 685 -1.85 -39.55 -9.50
N ASP A 686 -1.88 -38.33 -8.94
CA ASP A 686 -1.80 -38.09 -7.51
C ASP A 686 -2.69 -36.90 -7.13
N SER A 687 -3.42 -36.96 -6.02
CA SER A 687 -4.33 -35.89 -5.58
C SER A 687 -4.32 -35.74 -4.08
N HIS A 688 -4.07 -34.55 -3.57
CA HIS A 688 -4.00 -34.29 -2.13
C HIS A 688 -5.31 -33.68 -1.66
N ALA A 689 -5.91 -34.32 -0.67
CA ALA A 689 -7.08 -33.81 0.02
C ALA A 689 -6.66 -33.17 1.35
N GLY A 690 -7.43 -32.18 1.77
CA GLY A 690 -7.42 -31.72 3.14
C GLY A 690 -8.84 -31.35 3.55
N TYR A 691 -9.08 -31.22 4.84
CA TYR A 691 -10.41 -30.91 5.36
C TYR A 691 -10.37 -29.70 6.30
N ASN A 692 -11.45 -28.93 6.37
CA ASN A 692 -11.58 -27.83 7.31
C ASN A 692 -11.87 -28.39 8.70
N ASN A 693 -11.00 -28.07 9.65
CA ASN A 693 -10.99 -28.70 10.96
C ASN A 693 -12.09 -28.17 11.91
N VAL A 694 -13.25 -27.72 11.39
CA VAL A 694 -14.32 -27.08 12.18
C VAL A 694 -15.56 -27.93 12.40
N ASP A 695 -16.00 -28.72 11.43
CA ASP A 695 -17.35 -29.28 11.48
C ASP A 695 -17.42 -30.65 12.16
N ALA A 696 -18.02 -30.69 13.35
CA ALA A 696 -18.25 -31.94 14.08
C ALA A 696 -19.36 -32.81 13.46
N ALA A 697 -20.25 -32.21 12.67
CA ALA A 697 -21.33 -32.90 11.99
C ALA A 697 -20.92 -33.34 10.57
N ASP A 698 -19.70 -33.03 10.13
CA ASP A 698 -19.19 -33.40 8.81
C ASP A 698 -20.16 -32.99 7.67
N THR A 699 -20.75 -31.80 7.73
CA THR A 699 -21.64 -31.23 6.69
C THR A 699 -20.90 -30.36 5.68
N LEU A 700 -19.68 -29.93 6.01
CA LEU A 700 -18.81 -29.16 5.14
C LEU A 700 -18.06 -30.07 4.15
N PRO A 701 -17.77 -29.61 2.93
CA PRO A 701 -16.94 -30.33 1.97
C PRO A 701 -15.48 -30.38 2.42
N PHE A 702 -14.81 -31.44 2.02
CA PHE A 702 -13.35 -31.46 2.02
C PHE A 702 -12.84 -30.82 0.74
N PHE A 703 -11.59 -30.37 0.77
CA PHE A 703 -10.95 -29.73 -0.37
C PHE A 703 -9.88 -30.65 -0.96
N GLN A 704 -9.59 -30.48 -2.25
CA GLN A 704 -8.56 -31.24 -2.93
C GLN A 704 -7.92 -30.47 -4.07
N ILE A 705 -6.70 -30.86 -4.38
CA ILE A 705 -5.93 -30.46 -5.58
C ILE A 705 -5.32 -31.71 -6.22
N GLY A 706 -5.31 -31.77 -7.54
CA GLY A 706 -4.74 -32.89 -8.30
C GLY A 706 -3.41 -32.53 -8.97
N GLN A 707 -2.46 -33.45 -8.96
CA GLN A 707 -1.19 -33.46 -9.70
C GLN A 707 -1.27 -34.41 -10.90
N SER A 708 -0.81 -33.99 -12.08
CA SER A 708 -0.55 -34.91 -13.18
C SER A 708 0.91 -34.92 -13.58
N THR A 709 1.50 -36.13 -13.57
CA THR A 709 2.79 -36.44 -14.19
C THR A 709 2.55 -36.88 -15.63
N VAL A 710 2.29 -35.95 -16.55
CA VAL A 710 2.41 -36.25 -17.98
C VAL A 710 3.12 -35.09 -18.67
N TYR A 711 4.44 -35.22 -18.73
CA TYR A 711 5.26 -34.64 -19.79
C TYR A 711 5.19 -35.66 -20.95
N ASP A 712 4.13 -35.67 -21.76
CA ASP A 712 3.99 -36.64 -22.86
C ASP A 712 4.92 -36.34 -24.04
N GLY A 713 5.82 -35.37 -23.93
CA GLY A 713 6.68 -34.94 -25.04
C GLY A 713 5.89 -34.29 -26.18
N LEU A 714 4.56 -34.17 -26.07
CA LEU A 714 3.75 -33.27 -26.86
C LEU A 714 3.73 -31.95 -26.09
N ASN A 715 4.17 -30.89 -26.76
CA ASN A 715 4.45 -29.59 -26.17
C ASN A 715 3.17 -28.81 -25.76
N THR A 716 2.13 -29.50 -25.29
CA THR A 716 0.88 -28.92 -24.79
C THR A 716 0.98 -28.77 -23.28
N LEU A 717 1.47 -27.60 -22.85
CA LEU A 717 1.41 -27.11 -21.47
C LEU A 717 -0.05 -27.19 -20.98
N PHE A 718 -0.33 -28.11 -20.05
CA PHE A 718 -1.61 -28.29 -19.33
C PHE A 718 -2.80 -28.65 -20.24
N PRO A 719 -3.10 -29.94 -20.45
CA PRO A 719 -4.04 -30.35 -21.50
C PRO A 719 -5.51 -30.00 -21.21
N SER A 720 -5.89 -29.60 -19.98
CA SER A 720 -7.26 -29.16 -19.70
C SER A 720 -7.47 -28.43 -18.35
N ALA A 721 -8.58 -27.71 -18.31
CA ALA A 721 -9.19 -26.98 -17.20
C ALA A 721 -9.30 -27.61 -15.80
N TRP A 722 -9.23 -28.93 -15.65
CA TRP A 722 -9.39 -29.60 -14.34
C TRP A 722 -8.05 -29.88 -13.66
N TYR A 723 -6.97 -29.67 -14.40
CA TYR A 723 -5.63 -29.79 -13.85
C TYR A 723 -5.43 -28.66 -12.85
N ASN A 724 -4.78 -28.98 -11.72
CA ASN A 724 -4.27 -27.94 -10.83
C ASN A 724 -5.36 -27.07 -10.18
N GLU A 725 -6.61 -27.50 -10.11
CA GLU A 725 -7.65 -26.71 -9.46
C GLU A 725 -7.84 -27.06 -7.99
N VAL A 726 -8.09 -26.03 -7.20
CA VAL A 726 -8.62 -26.14 -5.84
C VAL A 726 -10.11 -26.38 -5.92
N GLN A 727 -10.53 -27.54 -5.44
CA GLN A 727 -11.92 -27.97 -5.48
C GLN A 727 -12.43 -28.35 -4.09
N ALA A 728 -13.70 -28.10 -3.83
CA ALA A 728 -14.41 -28.59 -2.66
C ALA A 728 -15.42 -29.65 -3.05
N VAL A 729 -15.42 -30.78 -2.35
CA VAL A 729 -16.26 -31.94 -2.60
C VAL A 729 -17.14 -32.19 -1.37
N PHE A 730 -18.45 -32.17 -1.57
CA PHE A 730 -19.40 -32.35 -0.48
C PHE A 730 -19.49 -33.82 -0.05
N VAL A 731 -19.50 -34.04 1.26
CA VAL A 731 -19.50 -35.38 1.89
C VAL A 731 -20.92 -35.94 2.09
N ASP A 732 -21.95 -35.20 1.69
CA ASP A 732 -23.36 -35.57 1.75
C ASP A 732 -23.78 -36.58 0.65
N GLY A 733 -22.82 -37.03 -0.18
CA GLY A 733 -23.06 -37.95 -1.29
C GLY A 733 -23.80 -37.31 -2.46
N SER A 734 -24.01 -35.99 -2.46
CA SER A 734 -24.81 -35.32 -3.50
C SER A 734 -24.06 -35.15 -4.82
N GLY A 735 -22.77 -35.51 -4.91
CA GLY A 735 -21.93 -35.24 -6.07
C GLY A 735 -21.62 -33.75 -6.30
N ARG A 736 -21.95 -32.87 -5.35
CA ARG A 736 -21.71 -31.42 -5.51
C ARG A 736 -20.21 -31.15 -5.42
N VAL A 737 -19.73 -30.34 -6.35
CA VAL A 737 -18.34 -29.85 -6.39
C VAL A 737 -18.34 -28.33 -6.58
N LYS A 738 -17.46 -27.64 -5.87
CA LYS A 738 -17.16 -26.20 -6.06
C LYS A 738 -15.70 -26.01 -6.44
N ARG A 739 -15.41 -24.97 -7.23
CA ARG A 739 -14.06 -24.68 -7.76
C ARG A 739 -13.66 -23.26 -7.33
N PHE A 740 -12.42 -23.08 -6.91
CA PHE A 740 -11.99 -21.83 -6.26
C PHE A 740 -10.84 -21.11 -6.96
N ALA A 741 -9.79 -21.84 -7.35
CA ALA A 741 -8.57 -21.27 -7.93
C ALA A 741 -7.76 -22.35 -8.66
N HIS A 742 -6.74 -21.93 -9.40
CA HIS A 742 -5.71 -22.80 -9.96
C HIS A 742 -4.38 -22.70 -9.17
N THR A 743 -3.64 -23.81 -9.06
CA THR A 743 -2.36 -23.98 -8.37
C THR A 743 -1.37 -24.73 -9.24
N TYR A 744 -0.24 -24.12 -9.60
CA TYR A 744 0.69 -24.74 -10.54
C TYR A 744 1.96 -25.10 -9.81
N ALA A 745 2.28 -26.38 -9.68
CA ALA A 745 3.53 -26.79 -9.05
C ALA A 745 4.24 -27.82 -9.93
N SER A 746 5.33 -27.40 -10.54
CA SER A 746 6.11 -28.17 -11.49
C SER A 746 7.62 -28.06 -11.25
N GLY A 747 8.05 -27.23 -10.30
CA GLY A 747 9.42 -27.16 -9.82
C GLY A 747 9.87 -28.42 -9.10
N ASN A 748 11.07 -28.90 -9.44
CA ASN A 748 11.81 -29.88 -8.66
C ASN A 748 12.53 -29.18 -7.52
N SER A 749 12.49 -29.72 -6.30
CA SER A 749 13.44 -29.32 -5.25
C SER A 749 14.54 -30.37 -5.06
N GLN A 750 15.66 -29.92 -4.51
CA GLN A 750 16.87 -30.70 -4.29
C GLN A 750 16.71 -31.74 -3.15
N VAL A 751 15.60 -31.71 -2.39
CA VAL A 751 15.39 -32.54 -1.20
C VAL A 751 13.96 -33.08 -1.08
N PHE A 752 12.95 -32.36 -1.57
CA PHE A 752 11.54 -32.79 -1.52
C PHE A 752 10.82 -32.44 -2.83
N ASP A 753 10.00 -33.34 -3.38
CA ASP A 753 9.31 -33.09 -4.64
C ASP A 753 8.10 -32.15 -4.44
N ALA A 754 8.33 -30.84 -4.57
CA ALA A 754 7.29 -29.81 -4.51
C ALA A 754 6.26 -29.92 -5.65
N ARG A 755 6.48 -30.77 -6.66
CA ARG A 755 5.49 -31.07 -7.72
C ARG A 755 4.25 -31.79 -7.19
N ASN A 756 4.32 -32.40 -6.01
CA ASN A 756 3.18 -33.04 -5.38
C ASN A 756 2.37 -31.95 -4.68
N ALA A 757 1.46 -31.29 -5.39
CA ALA A 757 0.74 -30.13 -4.88
C ALA A 757 0.07 -30.44 -3.52
N ILE A 758 0.53 -29.78 -2.45
CA ILE A 758 0.07 -29.97 -1.06
C ILE A 758 -0.76 -28.75 -0.64
N MET A 759 -1.79 -28.96 0.18
CA MET A 759 -2.64 -27.88 0.68
C MET A 759 -3.10 -28.06 2.11
N SER A 760 -3.32 -26.96 2.85
CA SER A 760 -3.90 -27.02 4.19
C SER A 760 -5.00 -25.99 4.34
N ILE A 761 -6.16 -26.44 4.82
CA ILE A 761 -7.35 -25.62 4.97
C ILE A 761 -7.31 -25.00 6.36
N SER A 762 -7.63 -23.71 6.44
CA SER A 762 -7.76 -23.06 7.72
C SER A 762 -8.85 -23.71 8.54
N GLN A 763 -8.72 -23.65 9.87
CA GLN A 763 -9.67 -24.34 10.72
C GLN A 763 -11.08 -23.82 10.50
N ASP A 764 -11.26 -22.50 10.44
CA ASP A 764 -12.52 -21.86 10.07
C ASP A 764 -12.97 -22.17 8.62
N GLY A 765 -12.13 -22.76 7.78
CA GLY A 765 -12.47 -23.07 6.39
C GLY A 765 -12.54 -21.85 5.46
N ARG A 766 -11.99 -20.69 5.87
CA ARG A 766 -11.93 -19.47 5.04
C ARG A 766 -10.78 -19.45 4.07
N PHE A 767 -9.72 -20.20 4.33
CA PHE A 767 -8.49 -20.10 3.56
C PHE A 767 -7.92 -21.48 3.24
N VAL A 768 -7.21 -21.56 2.12
CA VAL A 768 -6.42 -22.73 1.73
C VAL A 768 -4.99 -22.27 1.50
N LEU A 769 -4.03 -22.88 2.18
CA LEU A 769 -2.64 -22.83 1.77
C LEU A 769 -2.41 -23.78 0.60
N MET A 770 -1.63 -23.37 -0.38
CA MET A 770 -1.18 -24.23 -1.47
C MET A 770 0.25 -23.89 -1.87
N THR A 771 0.98 -24.90 -2.35
CA THR A 771 2.31 -24.73 -2.97
C THR A 771 2.15 -24.49 -4.47
N SER A 772 2.82 -23.47 -5.02
CA SER A 772 2.78 -23.15 -6.46
C SER A 772 4.11 -22.52 -6.95
N ASP A 773 4.59 -22.90 -8.12
CA ASP A 773 5.64 -22.23 -8.91
C ASP A 773 5.12 -21.15 -9.86
N TRP A 774 3.80 -20.91 -9.81
CA TRP A 774 3.10 -19.89 -10.58
C TRP A 774 3.36 -19.98 -12.09
N MET A 775 3.32 -21.21 -12.63
CA MET A 775 3.62 -21.49 -14.04
C MET A 775 5.01 -21.00 -14.43
N TYR A 776 6.02 -21.30 -13.61
CA TYR A 776 7.44 -21.01 -13.87
C TYR A 776 7.81 -19.52 -13.83
N THR A 777 6.85 -18.62 -13.54
CA THR A 777 7.07 -17.17 -13.58
C THR A 777 7.73 -16.63 -12.32
N LEU A 778 7.87 -17.47 -11.28
CA LEU A 778 8.52 -17.11 -10.02
C LEU A 778 10.05 -17.04 -10.12
N GLY A 779 10.64 -17.57 -11.19
CA GLY A 779 12.09 -17.67 -11.38
C GLY A 779 12.67 -19.03 -10.98
N SER A 780 14.00 -19.12 -11.02
CA SER A 780 14.77 -20.35 -10.76
C SER A 780 15.33 -20.38 -9.34
N THR A 781 15.56 -21.59 -8.86
CA THR A 781 16.36 -21.88 -7.65
C THR A 781 17.83 -21.43 -7.77
N THR A 782 18.31 -21.14 -8.98
CA THR A 782 19.62 -20.51 -9.23
C THR A 782 19.61 -18.99 -9.09
N GLY A 783 18.43 -18.38 -8.96
CA GLY A 783 18.26 -16.92 -8.87
C GLY A 783 18.05 -16.21 -10.21
N THR A 784 17.90 -16.94 -11.31
CA THR A 784 17.49 -16.35 -12.59
C THR A 784 16.00 -16.02 -12.61
N SER A 785 15.61 -14.96 -13.32
CA SER A 785 14.22 -14.53 -13.46
C SER A 785 13.34 -15.46 -14.31
N GLY A 786 13.95 -16.39 -15.03
CA GLY A 786 13.28 -17.50 -15.71
C GLY A 786 13.79 -18.84 -15.19
N CYS A 787 13.06 -19.92 -15.50
CA CYS A 787 13.43 -21.28 -15.16
C CYS A 787 12.93 -22.25 -16.24
N THR A 788 13.41 -23.50 -16.20
CA THR A 788 12.97 -24.60 -17.04
C THR A 788 11.98 -25.46 -16.26
N GLY A 789 10.75 -25.53 -16.74
CA GLY A 789 9.71 -26.33 -16.11
C GLY A 789 10.13 -27.78 -15.86
N GLY A 790 9.72 -28.33 -14.71
CA GLY A 790 10.16 -29.67 -14.29
C GLY A 790 11.59 -29.74 -13.75
N THR A 791 12.43 -28.71 -13.92
CA THR A 791 13.88 -28.84 -13.65
C THR A 791 14.34 -27.97 -12.48
N ASP A 792 14.30 -26.64 -12.61
CA ASP A 792 14.95 -25.72 -11.67
C ASP A 792 14.04 -24.59 -11.17
N CYS A 793 12.74 -24.68 -11.43
CA CYS A 793 11.76 -23.67 -11.03
C CYS A 793 11.54 -23.63 -9.51
N ARG A 794 11.44 -22.42 -8.96
CA ARG A 794 11.11 -22.20 -7.55
C ARG A 794 9.60 -22.32 -7.31
N SER A 795 9.21 -22.98 -6.23
CA SER A 795 7.85 -22.93 -5.68
C SER A 795 7.78 -21.99 -4.47
N ASP A 796 6.62 -21.36 -4.27
CA ASP A 796 6.26 -20.55 -3.12
C ASP A 796 4.94 -21.01 -2.50
N VAL A 797 4.65 -20.51 -1.28
CA VAL A 797 3.38 -20.74 -0.57
C VAL A 797 2.39 -19.63 -0.88
N PHE A 798 1.15 -20.00 -1.16
CA PHE A 798 0.04 -19.08 -1.42
C PHE A 798 -1.14 -19.36 -0.49
N ALA A 799 -1.87 -18.32 -0.07
CA ALA A 799 -3.19 -18.43 0.53
C ALA A 799 -4.27 -18.09 -0.49
N VAL A 800 -5.26 -18.96 -0.63
CA VAL A 800 -6.50 -18.69 -1.36
C VAL A 800 -7.61 -18.44 -0.36
N GLU A 801 -8.34 -17.35 -0.52
CA GLU A 801 -9.58 -17.12 0.21
C GLU A 801 -10.72 -17.93 -0.41
N LEU A 802 -11.46 -18.66 0.42
CA LEU A 802 -12.62 -19.45 0.06
C LEU A 802 -13.89 -18.61 0.25
N LYS A 803 -14.40 -18.03 -0.84
CA LYS A 803 -15.70 -17.35 -0.90
C LYS A 803 -16.73 -18.18 -1.67
#